data_AF-A0A969JFZ0-F1
#
_entry.id   AF-A0A969JFZ0-F1
#
_cell.length_a   1.000
_cell.length_b   1.000
_cell.length_c   1.000
_cell.angle_alpha   90.00
_cell.angle_beta   90.00
_cell.angle_gamma   90.00
#
_symmetry.space_group_name_H-M   'P 1'
#
loop_
_entity.id
_entity.type
_entity.pdbx_description
1 polymer ?
#
loop_
_entity_poly.entity_id
_entity_poly.type
_entity_poly.pdbx_seq_one_letter_code
_entity_poly.pdbx_strand_id
1 'polypeptide(L)'
;MKFEHLPNVFFIKFLFIFTVLWGVSMPFAYAQDPILIGGTEGVTNPKPHPEAELKAKEFLLKNATKLNLTLADVQNQIVQDVYTTAHNGLTHVIFIQQHKEIPLHNGILNVNVLPDGSILNYGNRFMKNLAESTNGTQAIVLPENAIILAASALKIELNETPRLQIQKGTNEWFFEKGNVFGSEVSVQLCFEQVNEKSARLAYNFALDDPKTGDYWSVRIDAQTGQLLSKNNWTRRCKFHPESFSHQTEACSENHNHAEEKVISSRASRSDFKKVEKTTSALEELVVGGGTYRVFALPAESPAHGNHVVVTDPADSLASPFGWHDTNGAVGAEHRTTRGNNVNAYIDHNNSDNNSVNSAPNGGTNLIFDYPYFPDGEPDTNRNAAVTNLFYVNNVMHDFAYRYGFDEQAGNFQETNYTGVPGRRDPVRAEAQDSYKTPMIETDNANFQTPPDGSSPRMQMYVWSRVGDKLLHVTSPSSLIGSYVCGIATFGPPIDANKITGQVALVNDGSQNPTFGCTDLLNTNLSGKIALIDRGNCSFVEKVFQAQSKGAIAAIIINIEEETIRMGVAGTTRDIRIPVVSVRRSFGEILRAAATAGTLQVSLFNDQKVEGPEFLDGDFDNGIIAHEYGHGISNRLTGGRLNVDCLSEGETGCGRRLERFFGIGNH
;
A
#
# COMPACT_ATOMS: atom_id res chain seq x y z
N MET A 1 -36.18 -11.66 -32.43
CA MET A 1 -35.33 -12.63 -33.15
C MET A 1 -33.98 -11.96 -33.38
N LYS A 2 -32.84 -12.34 -32.82
CA LYS A 2 -32.44 -13.24 -31.73
C LYS A 2 -31.47 -12.40 -30.89
N PHE A 3 -31.66 -12.35 -29.58
CA PHE A 3 -30.69 -11.79 -28.64
C PHE A 3 -29.63 -12.86 -28.39
N GLU A 4 -28.35 -12.54 -28.61
CA GLU A 4 -27.24 -13.34 -28.11
C GLU A 4 -26.71 -12.67 -26.83
N HIS A 5 -26.81 -13.41 -25.73
CA HIS A 5 -26.35 -13.04 -24.41
C HIS A 5 -24.82 -13.08 -24.35
N LEU A 6 -24.19 -11.93 -24.07
CA LEU A 6 -22.85 -11.89 -23.46
C LEU A 6 -23.00 -12.12 -21.94
N PRO A 7 -22.26 -13.06 -21.32
CA PRO A 7 -22.35 -13.28 -19.89
C PRO A 7 -21.51 -12.23 -19.15
N ASN A 8 -22.12 -11.07 -18.87
CA ASN A 8 -21.56 -10.04 -18.00
C ASN A 8 -21.64 -10.46 -16.52
N VAL A 9 -20.87 -11.47 -16.14
CA VAL A 9 -20.65 -11.85 -14.73
C VAL A 9 -19.63 -10.91 -14.05
N PHE A 10 -18.83 -10.19 -14.86
CA PHE A 10 -17.81 -9.22 -14.43
C PHE A 10 -18.42 -7.95 -13.80
N PHE A 11 -19.54 -7.46 -14.33
CA PHE A 11 -20.16 -6.21 -13.90
C PHE A 11 -21.11 -6.37 -12.69
N ILE A 12 -21.73 -7.54 -12.54
CA ILE A 12 -22.72 -7.78 -11.48
C ILE A 12 -22.03 -7.99 -10.12
N LYS A 13 -20.86 -8.65 -10.08
CA LYS A 13 -20.06 -8.74 -8.84
C LYS A 13 -19.48 -7.39 -8.39
N PHE A 14 -19.24 -6.48 -9.34
CA PHE A 14 -18.77 -5.12 -9.09
C PHE A 14 -19.84 -4.21 -8.44
N LEU A 15 -21.13 -4.48 -8.68
CA LEU A 15 -22.25 -3.68 -8.14
C LEU A 15 -22.97 -4.33 -6.93
N PHE A 16 -23.04 -5.65 -6.82
CA PHE A 16 -23.93 -6.31 -5.84
C PHE A 16 -23.47 -6.20 -4.37
N ILE A 17 -22.19 -5.89 -4.13
CA ILE A 17 -21.62 -5.79 -2.78
C ILE A 17 -21.82 -4.38 -2.17
N PHE A 18 -22.20 -3.39 -2.97
CA PHE A 18 -22.47 -2.03 -2.50
C PHE A 18 -23.73 -1.95 -1.60
N THR A 19 -24.67 -2.89 -1.73
CA THR A 19 -25.97 -2.83 -1.04
C THR A 19 -26.02 -3.60 0.29
N VAL A 20 -25.08 -4.52 0.55
CA VAL A 20 -25.14 -5.42 1.73
C VAL A 20 -24.29 -4.92 2.91
N LEU A 21 -23.39 -3.95 2.68
CA LEU A 21 -22.42 -3.49 3.70
C LEU A 21 -22.89 -2.31 4.58
N TRP A 22 -24.05 -1.72 4.31
CA TRP A 22 -24.67 -0.70 5.17
C TRP A 22 -25.90 -1.29 5.87
N GLY A 23 -25.69 -1.83 7.07
CA GLY A 23 -26.74 -2.43 7.90
C GLY A 23 -27.80 -1.43 8.36
N VAL A 24 -28.75 -1.12 7.48
CA VAL A 24 -30.03 -0.49 7.82
C VAL A 24 -31.12 -1.53 7.65
N SER A 25 -31.53 -2.15 8.75
CA SER A 25 -32.78 -2.88 8.82
C SER A 25 -33.94 -1.88 8.88
N MET A 26 -34.61 -1.60 7.75
CA MET A 26 -35.98 -1.05 7.74
C MET A 26 -36.74 -1.49 6.48
N PRO A 27 -38.09 -1.61 6.56
CA PRO A 27 -38.86 -2.57 5.78
C PRO A 27 -39.04 -2.15 4.32
N PHE A 28 -38.95 -3.13 3.43
CA PHE A 28 -39.24 -3.03 2.01
C PHE A 28 -40.65 -2.46 1.77
N ALA A 29 -40.73 -1.22 1.32
CA ALA A 29 -41.82 -0.76 0.47
C ALA A 29 -41.28 -0.69 -0.97
N TYR A 30 -41.90 -1.49 -1.83
CA TYR A 30 -41.58 -1.68 -3.23
C TYR A 30 -41.70 -0.35 -3.99
N ALA A 31 -40.57 0.34 -4.25
CA ALA A 31 -40.47 1.39 -5.24
C ALA A 31 -39.66 0.83 -6.42
N GLN A 32 -40.29 0.83 -7.59
CA GLN A 32 -39.81 0.22 -8.81
C GLN A 32 -38.55 0.93 -9.35
N ASP A 33 -37.67 0.11 -9.95
CA ASP A 33 -36.58 0.39 -10.88
C ASP A 33 -35.41 1.28 -10.41
N PRO A 34 -34.18 0.72 -10.28
CA PRO A 34 -32.96 1.51 -10.27
C PRO A 34 -32.73 2.07 -11.67
N ILE A 35 -32.72 3.40 -11.80
CA ILE A 35 -32.36 4.09 -13.03
C ILE A 35 -30.86 3.82 -13.28
N LEU A 36 -30.58 2.80 -14.09
CA LEU A 36 -29.31 2.62 -14.79
C LEU A 36 -29.23 3.69 -15.88
N ILE A 37 -28.48 4.78 -15.65
CA ILE A 37 -28.08 5.69 -16.74
C ILE A 37 -26.87 5.07 -17.44
N GLY A 38 -27.13 4.01 -18.20
CA GLY A 38 -26.27 3.57 -19.30
C GLY A 38 -26.72 4.29 -20.55
N GLY A 39 -26.01 5.36 -20.92
CA GLY A 39 -26.32 6.15 -22.11
C GLY A 39 -25.53 7.47 -22.13
N THR A 40 -24.31 7.41 -22.64
CA THR A 40 -23.53 8.61 -23.01
C THR A 40 -24.09 9.19 -24.30
N GLU A 41 -25.06 10.10 -24.17
CA GLU A 41 -25.31 11.22 -25.11
C GLU A 41 -26.42 12.11 -24.52
N GLY A 42 -26.06 13.31 -24.04
CA GLY A 42 -27.00 14.42 -23.85
C GLY A 42 -27.59 14.71 -22.46
N VAL A 43 -27.29 13.96 -21.40
CA VAL A 43 -27.72 14.33 -20.04
C VAL A 43 -26.66 15.25 -19.41
N THR A 44 -26.98 16.54 -19.24
CA THR A 44 -26.12 17.44 -18.46
C THR A 44 -26.02 16.91 -17.04
N ASN A 45 -24.80 16.68 -16.54
CA ASN A 45 -24.58 16.27 -15.15
C ASN A 45 -25.35 17.18 -14.18
N PRO A 46 -25.90 16.66 -13.08
CA PRO A 46 -26.61 17.47 -12.09
C PRO A 46 -25.72 18.62 -11.60
N LYS A 47 -26.24 19.85 -11.64
CA LYS A 47 -25.51 21.00 -11.10
C LYS A 47 -25.56 20.97 -9.57
N PRO A 48 -24.47 21.37 -8.87
CA PRO A 48 -24.50 21.50 -7.42
C PRO A 48 -25.52 22.54 -6.97
N HIS A 49 -25.99 22.40 -5.74
CA HIS A 49 -26.84 23.41 -5.12
C HIS A 49 -26.02 24.70 -4.92
N PRO A 50 -26.49 25.88 -5.37
CA PRO A 50 -25.71 27.12 -5.36
C PRO A 50 -25.36 27.62 -3.95
N GLU A 51 -26.12 27.20 -2.93
CA GLU A 51 -25.89 27.55 -1.52
C GLU A 51 -25.50 26.33 -0.67
N ALA A 52 -24.86 25.31 -1.24
CA ALA A 52 -24.53 24.07 -0.52
C ALA A 52 -23.74 24.31 0.78
N GLU A 53 -22.71 25.17 0.74
CA GLU A 53 -21.93 25.54 1.93
C GLU A 53 -22.81 26.19 3.01
N LEU A 54 -23.73 27.08 2.63
CA LEU A 54 -24.67 27.72 3.55
C LEU A 54 -25.61 26.69 4.17
N LYS A 55 -26.17 25.77 3.37
CA LYS A 55 -27.02 24.67 3.86
C LYS A 55 -26.28 23.80 4.86
N ALA A 56 -25.02 23.48 4.60
CA ALA A 56 -24.18 22.74 5.53
C ALA A 56 -23.96 23.52 6.84
N LYS A 57 -23.61 24.82 6.78
CA LYS A 57 -23.47 25.66 7.98
C LYS A 57 -24.75 25.75 8.80
N GLU A 58 -25.90 25.91 8.14
CA GLU A 58 -27.20 25.91 8.80
C GLU A 58 -27.51 24.56 9.48
N PHE A 59 -27.15 23.44 8.83
CA PHE A 59 -27.33 22.11 9.39
C PHE A 59 -26.59 21.96 10.71
N LEU A 60 -25.33 22.40 10.81
CA LEU A 60 -24.53 22.36 12.04
C LEU A 60 -25.23 23.15 13.16
N LEU A 61 -25.60 24.41 12.89
CA LEU A 61 -26.23 25.29 13.88
C LEU A 61 -27.58 24.74 14.37
N LYS A 62 -28.41 24.21 13.47
CA LYS A 62 -29.74 23.67 13.80
C LYS A 62 -29.66 22.33 14.54
N ASN A 63 -28.59 21.56 14.36
CA ASN A 63 -28.47 20.19 14.90
C ASN A 63 -27.37 20.04 15.97
N ALA A 64 -26.75 21.12 16.45
CA ALA A 64 -25.68 21.08 17.46
C ALA A 64 -25.98 20.15 18.65
N THR A 65 -27.17 20.28 19.25
CA THR A 65 -27.59 19.42 20.37
C THR A 65 -27.72 17.95 19.98
N LYS A 66 -28.19 17.64 18.77
CA LYS A 66 -28.26 16.26 18.26
C LYS A 66 -26.89 15.67 18.00
N LEU A 67 -25.91 16.52 17.65
CA LEU A 67 -24.51 16.15 17.48
C LEU A 67 -23.76 16.01 18.82
N ASN A 68 -24.44 16.20 19.96
CA ASN A 68 -23.85 16.26 21.30
C ASN A 68 -22.81 17.39 21.46
N LEU A 69 -23.03 18.51 20.76
CA LEU A 69 -22.18 19.69 20.78
C LEU A 69 -22.93 20.88 21.37
N THR A 70 -22.18 21.87 21.85
CA THR A 70 -22.75 23.19 22.17
C THR A 70 -22.82 24.06 20.92
N LEU A 71 -23.59 25.16 20.99
CA LEU A 71 -23.57 26.14 19.90
C LEU A 71 -22.18 26.75 19.71
N ALA A 72 -21.41 26.96 20.78
CA ALA A 72 -20.06 27.48 20.70
C ALA A 72 -19.10 26.52 19.97
N ASP A 73 -19.30 25.21 20.10
CA ASP A 73 -18.46 24.19 19.46
C ASP A 73 -18.61 24.14 17.93
N VAL A 74 -19.78 24.54 17.42
CA VAL A 74 -20.10 24.56 15.98
C VAL A 74 -20.14 25.98 15.40
N GLN A 75 -19.78 26.99 16.21
CA GLN A 75 -19.64 28.37 15.80
C GLN A 75 -18.17 28.68 15.53
N ASN A 76 -17.89 29.44 14.47
CA ASN A 76 -16.54 29.83 14.07
C ASN A 76 -15.65 28.63 13.68
N GLN A 77 -16.22 27.59 13.08
CA GLN A 77 -15.50 26.52 12.42
C GLN A 77 -14.77 27.04 11.17
N ILE A 78 -13.64 26.42 10.83
CA ILE A 78 -12.94 26.66 9.57
C ILE A 78 -13.65 25.82 8.50
N VAL A 79 -13.97 26.42 7.36
CA VAL A 79 -14.32 25.65 6.15
C VAL A 79 -13.00 25.28 5.50
N GLN A 80 -12.59 24.02 5.64
CA GLN A 80 -11.31 23.56 5.10
C GLN A 80 -11.42 23.30 3.60
N ASP A 81 -12.51 22.67 3.17
CA ASP A 81 -12.72 22.37 1.76
C ASP A 81 -14.20 22.33 1.39
N VAL A 82 -14.47 22.71 0.14
CA VAL A 82 -15.79 22.62 -0.51
C VAL A 82 -15.57 22.21 -1.95
N TYR A 83 -16.01 21.00 -2.29
CA TYR A 83 -15.92 20.50 -3.67
C TYR A 83 -17.17 19.73 -4.08
N THR A 84 -17.41 19.69 -5.39
CA THR A 84 -18.56 18.99 -5.97
C THR A 84 -18.08 17.83 -6.82
N THR A 85 -18.62 16.64 -6.54
CA THR A 85 -18.41 15.47 -7.39
C THR A 85 -19.15 15.66 -8.73
N ALA A 86 -18.39 15.82 -9.82
CA ALA A 86 -18.93 16.27 -11.10
C ALA A 86 -19.96 15.33 -11.74
N HIS A 87 -19.88 14.01 -11.49
CA HIS A 87 -20.77 13.03 -12.13
C HIS A 87 -22.19 12.96 -11.52
N ASN A 88 -22.35 13.41 -10.26
CA ASN A 88 -23.63 13.31 -9.54
C ASN A 88 -24.09 14.64 -8.90
N GLY A 89 -23.26 15.69 -8.91
CA GLY A 89 -23.57 17.00 -8.36
C GLY A 89 -23.58 17.07 -6.82
N LEU A 90 -23.13 16.01 -6.13
CA LEU A 90 -23.02 15.97 -4.68
C LEU A 90 -21.91 16.93 -4.23
N THR A 91 -22.24 17.83 -3.30
CA THR A 91 -21.26 18.77 -2.73
C THR A 91 -20.80 18.31 -1.36
N HIS A 92 -19.50 18.21 -1.18
CA HIS A 92 -18.83 17.85 0.06
C HIS A 92 -18.36 19.12 0.76
N VAL A 93 -18.77 19.32 2.00
CA VAL A 93 -18.36 20.47 2.81
C VAL A 93 -17.64 19.94 4.05
N ILE A 94 -16.38 20.33 4.22
CA ILE A 94 -15.50 19.84 5.28
C ILE A 94 -15.20 20.98 6.25
N PHE A 95 -15.56 20.77 7.51
CA PHE A 95 -15.33 21.73 8.58
C PHE A 95 -14.26 21.22 9.55
N ILE A 96 -13.42 22.14 10.03
CA ILE A 96 -12.46 21.89 11.10
C ILE A 96 -12.86 22.71 12.31
N GLN A 97 -12.97 22.05 13.46
CA GLN A 97 -13.21 22.71 14.73
C GLN A 97 -11.96 23.50 15.13
N GLN A 98 -12.15 24.69 15.70
CA GLN A 98 -11.05 25.50 16.19
C GLN A 98 -11.39 26.20 17.50
N HIS A 99 -10.35 26.61 18.21
CA HIS A 99 -10.48 27.52 19.33
C HIS A 99 -9.40 28.60 19.22
N LYS A 100 -9.80 29.88 19.23
CA LYS A 100 -8.87 31.02 19.12
C LYS A 100 -7.93 30.92 17.91
N GLU A 101 -8.48 30.58 16.75
CA GLU A 101 -7.74 30.45 15.48
C GLU A 101 -6.71 29.31 15.46
N ILE A 102 -6.75 28.40 16.44
CA ILE A 102 -5.94 27.19 16.48
C ILE A 102 -6.86 25.99 16.20
N PRO A 103 -6.61 25.21 15.13
CA PRO A 103 -7.45 24.08 14.77
C PRO A 103 -7.28 22.92 15.76
N LEU A 104 -8.38 22.18 15.99
CA LEU A 104 -8.33 20.87 16.64
C LEU A 104 -7.93 19.83 15.59
N HIS A 105 -6.79 19.17 15.81
CA HIS A 105 -6.34 18.08 14.98
C HIS A 105 -7.39 16.95 15.00
N ASN A 106 -7.75 16.44 13.81
CA ASN A 106 -8.83 15.48 13.59
C ASN A 106 -10.22 15.88 14.14
N GLY A 107 -10.41 17.13 14.54
CA GLY A 107 -11.71 17.72 14.88
C GLY A 107 -12.51 18.06 13.61
N ILE A 108 -12.83 17.05 12.81
CA ILE A 108 -13.45 17.18 11.48
C ILE A 108 -14.95 16.93 11.54
N LEU A 109 -15.72 17.68 10.78
CA LEU A 109 -17.12 17.39 10.49
C LEU A 109 -17.35 17.57 9.00
N ASN A 110 -17.80 16.52 8.33
CA ASN A 110 -18.12 16.57 6.90
C ASN A 110 -19.64 16.50 6.70
N VAL A 111 -20.16 17.28 5.74
CA VAL A 111 -21.57 17.30 5.35
C VAL A 111 -21.66 17.14 3.84
N ASN A 112 -22.47 16.19 3.40
CA ASN A 112 -22.68 15.93 1.97
C ASN A 112 -24.07 16.42 1.56
N VAL A 113 -24.11 17.38 0.65
CA VAL A 113 -25.31 18.13 0.23
C VAL A 113 -25.69 17.74 -1.19
N LEU A 114 -26.92 17.26 -1.37
CA LEU A 114 -27.47 16.88 -2.67
C LEU A 114 -27.75 18.12 -3.55
N PRO A 115 -27.88 17.94 -4.88
CA PRO A 115 -28.25 19.02 -5.81
C PRO A 115 -29.53 19.79 -5.44
N ASP A 116 -30.47 19.14 -4.74
CA ASP A 116 -31.72 19.76 -4.25
C ASP A 116 -31.56 20.55 -2.94
N GLY A 117 -30.35 20.56 -2.36
CA GLY A 117 -30.02 21.24 -1.11
C GLY A 117 -30.31 20.44 0.15
N SER A 118 -30.81 19.20 0.04
CA SER A 118 -30.99 18.31 1.18
C SER A 118 -29.66 17.67 1.63
N ILE A 119 -29.58 17.29 2.91
CA ILE A 119 -28.39 16.65 3.48
C ILE A 119 -28.52 15.14 3.27
N LEU A 120 -27.59 14.55 2.51
CA LEU A 120 -27.54 13.10 2.28
C LEU A 120 -27.07 12.37 3.55
N ASN A 121 -25.89 12.76 4.05
CA ASN A 121 -25.28 12.23 5.27
C ASN A 121 -24.23 13.21 5.80
N TYR A 122 -23.70 12.89 6.98
CA TYR A 122 -22.66 13.66 7.65
C TYR A 122 -21.81 12.74 8.54
N GLY A 123 -20.56 13.13 8.79
CA GLY A 123 -19.67 12.56 9.80
C GLY A 123 -19.27 13.64 10.80
N ASN A 124 -19.07 13.26 12.07
CA ASN A 124 -18.77 14.21 13.14
C ASN A 124 -17.68 13.66 14.09
N ARG A 125 -16.59 14.40 14.22
CA ARG A 125 -15.51 14.20 15.19
C ARG A 125 -15.20 15.47 16.00
N PHE A 126 -16.10 16.46 16.00
CA PHE A 126 -15.92 17.64 16.85
C PHE A 126 -15.94 17.25 18.33
N MET A 127 -15.07 17.89 19.11
CA MET A 127 -15.00 17.77 20.55
C MET A 127 -16.03 18.69 21.21
N LYS A 128 -16.77 18.17 22.18
CA LYS A 128 -17.69 18.97 22.99
C LYS A 128 -16.92 19.85 23.97
N ASN A 129 -17.35 21.10 24.14
CA ASN A 129 -16.76 22.09 25.04
C ASN A 129 -15.25 22.29 24.80
N LEU A 130 -14.82 22.42 23.54
CA LEU A 130 -13.40 22.53 23.21
C LEU A 130 -12.74 23.70 23.96
N ALA A 131 -13.38 24.87 24.00
CA ALA A 131 -12.86 26.08 24.65
C ALA A 131 -12.49 25.86 26.14
N GLU A 132 -13.27 25.06 26.86
CA GLU A 132 -13.07 24.76 28.28
C GLU A 132 -12.06 23.62 28.52
N SER A 133 -11.74 22.88 27.46
CA SER A 133 -10.94 21.66 27.52
C SER A 133 -9.45 21.88 27.18
N THR A 134 -9.04 23.12 26.86
CA THR A 134 -7.67 23.45 26.44
C THR A 134 -6.75 23.88 27.60
N ASN A 135 -5.45 23.59 27.49
CA ASN A 135 -4.41 24.00 28.45
C ASN A 135 -3.81 25.40 28.19
N GLY A 136 -4.31 26.13 27.19
CA GLY A 136 -3.83 27.45 26.79
C GLY A 136 -3.53 27.55 25.29
N THR A 137 -3.13 28.74 24.84
CA THR A 137 -2.88 29.04 23.41
C THR A 137 -1.45 29.48 23.12
N GLN A 138 -0.58 29.56 24.13
CA GLN A 138 0.81 29.99 23.98
C GLN A 138 1.76 28.79 24.06
N ALA A 139 2.59 28.62 23.03
CA ALA A 139 3.67 27.65 23.01
C ALA A 139 4.88 28.13 23.84
N ILE A 140 5.51 27.19 24.55
CA ILE A 140 6.73 27.41 25.34
C ILE A 140 7.92 26.73 24.66
N VAL A 141 7.69 25.56 24.06
CA VAL A 141 8.68 24.81 23.29
C VAL A 141 8.86 25.47 21.93
N LEU A 142 10.09 25.66 21.50
CA LEU A 142 10.39 26.15 20.15
C LEU A 142 10.13 25.06 19.09
N PRO A 143 9.64 25.39 17.89
CA PRO A 143 9.31 24.39 16.85
C PRO A 143 10.49 23.47 16.46
N GLU A 144 11.71 24.00 16.38
CA GLU A 144 12.92 23.21 16.10
C GLU A 144 13.21 22.15 17.18
N ASN A 145 12.92 22.47 18.45
CA ASN A 145 13.07 21.53 19.55
C ASN A 145 12.00 20.43 19.49
N ALA A 146 10.80 20.75 19.00
CA ALA A 146 9.77 19.75 18.79
C ALA A 146 10.20 18.70 17.75
N ILE A 147 10.84 19.12 16.65
CA ILE A 147 11.39 18.20 15.63
C ILE A 147 12.46 17.28 16.26
N ILE A 148 13.37 17.83 17.07
CA ILE A 148 14.42 17.04 17.75
C ILE A 148 13.81 16.00 18.69
N LEU A 149 12.80 16.39 19.47
CA LEU A 149 12.11 15.51 20.40
C LEU A 149 11.34 14.39 19.67
N ALA A 150 10.68 14.70 18.55
CA ALA A 150 10.03 13.71 17.71
C ALA A 150 11.02 12.72 17.10
N ALA A 151 12.11 13.22 16.48
CA ALA A 151 13.15 12.37 15.91
C ALA A 151 13.75 11.43 16.95
N SER A 152 14.06 11.95 18.15
CA SER A 152 14.53 11.12 19.26
C SER A 152 13.52 10.05 19.70
N ALA A 153 12.22 10.38 19.77
CA ALA A 153 11.18 9.43 20.16
C ALA A 153 10.94 8.35 19.10
N LEU A 154 11.18 8.67 17.82
CA LEU A 154 11.09 7.76 16.69
C LEU A 154 12.40 7.01 16.40
N LYS A 155 13.48 7.31 17.13
CA LYS A 155 14.84 6.77 16.89
C LYS A 155 15.41 7.15 15.52
N ILE A 156 15.01 8.30 14.99
CA ILE A 156 15.60 8.90 13.78
C ILE A 156 16.84 9.68 14.23
N GLU A 157 17.99 9.32 13.68
CA GLU A 157 19.26 9.97 13.99
C GLU A 157 19.39 11.31 13.25
N LEU A 158 19.44 12.41 14.01
CA LEU A 158 19.71 13.73 13.47
C LEU A 158 21.22 14.01 13.47
N ASN A 159 21.76 14.37 12.32
CA ASN A 159 23.18 14.75 12.17
C ASN A 159 23.41 16.26 12.25
N GLU A 160 22.34 17.05 12.23
CA GLU A 160 22.35 18.52 12.31
C GLU A 160 21.06 19.04 12.96
N THR A 161 21.09 20.28 13.45
CA THR A 161 19.91 20.95 13.98
C THR A 161 18.98 21.37 12.83
N PRO A 162 17.64 21.16 12.94
CA PRO A 162 16.69 21.62 11.93
C PRO A 162 16.82 23.11 11.62
N ARG A 163 16.89 23.48 10.33
CA ARG A 163 17.05 24.86 9.88
C ARG A 163 15.72 25.43 9.39
N LEU A 164 15.26 26.50 10.02
CA LEU A 164 14.05 27.22 9.62
C LEU A 164 14.29 27.97 8.31
N GLN A 165 13.46 27.73 7.29
CA GLN A 165 13.46 28.49 6.04
C GLN A 165 12.50 29.68 6.11
N ILE A 166 11.24 29.42 6.49
CA ILE A 166 10.15 30.39 6.41
C ILE A 166 9.22 30.20 7.61
N GLN A 167 8.77 31.31 8.18
CA GLN A 167 7.65 31.34 9.12
C GLN A 167 6.48 32.07 8.47
N LYS A 168 5.28 31.47 8.49
CA LYS A 168 4.03 32.08 8.02
C LYS A 168 3.13 32.36 9.21
N GLY A 169 2.87 33.65 9.47
CA GLY A 169 2.07 34.07 10.61
C GLY A 169 2.69 33.63 11.95
N THR A 170 1.85 33.32 12.93
CA THR A 170 2.28 32.96 14.29
C THR A 170 2.28 31.45 14.56
N ASN A 171 1.73 30.64 13.64
CA ASN A 171 1.35 29.25 13.91
C ASN A 171 1.94 28.24 12.91
N GLU A 172 2.72 28.67 11.91
CA GLU A 172 3.26 27.79 10.85
C GLU A 172 4.73 28.09 10.54
N TRP A 173 5.54 27.03 10.48
CA TRP A 173 6.99 27.08 10.27
C TRP A 173 7.43 26.01 9.26
N PHE A 174 8.28 26.37 8.31
CA PHE A 174 8.82 25.48 7.28
C PHE A 174 10.31 25.29 7.50
N PHE A 175 10.74 24.04 7.70
CA PHE A 175 12.12 23.66 7.93
C PHE A 175 12.69 22.91 6.72
N GLU A 176 13.98 23.15 6.46
CA GLU A 176 14.73 22.38 5.46
C GLU A 176 14.72 20.89 5.82
N LYS A 177 14.65 20.04 4.79
CA LYS A 177 14.78 18.59 4.96
C LYS A 177 16.17 18.12 5.43
N GLY A 178 17.20 18.92 5.15
CA GLY A 178 18.60 18.58 5.40
C GLY A 178 19.04 17.28 4.69
N ASN A 179 19.99 16.57 5.28
CA ASN A 179 20.41 15.23 4.82
C ASN A 179 19.72 14.08 5.58
N VAL A 180 18.65 14.38 6.32
CA VAL A 180 17.99 13.40 7.20
C VAL A 180 16.62 13.01 6.68
N PHE A 181 15.81 13.98 6.23
CA PHE A 181 14.43 13.72 5.82
C PHE A 181 14.28 13.66 4.29
N GLY A 182 13.31 12.88 3.82
CA GLY A 182 12.97 12.80 2.40
C GLY A 182 12.34 14.09 1.87
N SER A 183 11.57 14.79 2.71
CA SER A 183 10.83 16.03 2.41
C SER A 183 11.11 17.16 3.39
N GLU A 184 10.76 18.40 3.02
CA GLU A 184 10.72 19.53 3.96
C GLU A 184 9.73 19.27 5.10
N VAL A 185 9.98 19.85 6.27
CA VAL A 185 9.17 19.64 7.48
C VAL A 185 8.32 20.88 7.74
N SER A 186 7.01 20.77 7.56
CA SER A 186 6.04 21.81 7.92
C SER A 186 5.50 21.57 9.32
N VAL A 187 5.71 22.53 10.21
CA VAL A 187 5.26 22.51 11.60
C VAL A 187 4.12 23.49 11.78
N GLN A 188 2.99 23.00 12.30
CA GLN A 188 1.79 23.79 12.53
C GLN A 188 1.31 23.65 13.97
N LEU A 189 0.81 24.75 14.55
CA LEU A 189 0.17 24.73 15.86
C LEU A 189 -1.24 24.14 15.76
N CYS A 190 -1.58 23.20 16.63
CA CYS A 190 -2.92 22.63 16.74
C CYS A 190 -3.28 22.31 18.19
N PHE A 191 -4.55 21.98 18.43
CA PHE A 191 -4.95 21.24 19.62
C PHE A 191 -4.96 19.74 19.30
N GLU A 192 -4.40 18.92 20.18
CA GLU A 192 -4.51 17.46 20.12
C GLU A 192 -5.44 16.98 21.24
N GLN A 193 -6.48 16.23 20.89
CA GLN A 193 -7.39 15.66 21.88
C GLN A 193 -6.70 14.49 22.61
N VAL A 194 -6.50 14.64 23.93
CA VAL A 194 -5.90 13.59 24.76
C VAL A 194 -6.97 12.66 25.36
N ASN A 195 -8.16 13.20 25.63
CA ASN A 195 -9.35 12.44 26.03
C ASN A 195 -10.62 13.27 25.79
N GLU A 196 -11.79 12.74 26.15
CA GLU A 196 -13.09 13.40 25.96
C GLU A 196 -13.22 14.80 26.60
N LYS A 197 -12.37 15.15 27.58
CA LYS A 197 -12.46 16.40 28.35
C LYS A 197 -11.17 17.22 28.32
N SER A 198 -10.18 16.81 27.54
CA SER A 198 -8.88 17.48 27.51
C SER A 198 -8.29 17.46 26.11
N ALA A 199 -7.96 18.66 25.63
CA ALA A 199 -7.15 18.90 24.45
C ALA A 199 -5.91 19.70 24.86
N ARG A 200 -4.75 19.34 24.31
CA ARG A 200 -3.47 19.99 24.61
C ARG A 200 -2.95 20.72 23.39
N LEU A 201 -2.39 21.91 23.59
CA LEU A 201 -1.69 22.65 22.55
C LEU A 201 -0.47 21.86 22.10
N ALA A 202 -0.36 21.61 20.81
CA ALA A 202 0.64 20.74 20.21
C ALA A 202 1.18 21.34 18.90
N TYR A 203 2.37 20.89 18.53
CA TYR A 203 2.91 21.01 17.19
C TYR A 203 2.55 19.76 16.40
N ASN A 204 1.88 19.95 15.26
CA ASN A 204 1.58 18.94 14.27
C ASN A 204 2.56 19.06 13.09
N PHE A 205 3.26 17.99 12.78
CA PHE A 205 4.17 17.90 11.64
C PHE A 205 4.42 16.45 11.25
N ALA A 206 5.02 16.25 10.08
CA ALA A 206 5.37 14.92 9.60
C ALA A 206 6.88 14.81 9.32
N LEU A 207 7.46 13.64 9.61
CA LEU A 207 8.87 13.32 9.37
C LEU A 207 8.98 12.15 8.39
N ASP A 208 9.47 12.42 7.19
CA ASP A 208 9.70 11.45 6.10
C ASP A 208 11.09 10.83 6.30
N ASP A 209 11.16 9.58 6.76
CA ASP A 209 12.39 8.84 7.03
C ASP A 209 12.79 7.96 5.82
N PRO A 210 13.73 8.41 4.97
CA PRO A 210 14.13 7.66 3.79
C PRO A 210 14.89 6.38 4.12
N LYS A 211 15.37 6.17 5.36
CA LYS A 211 16.06 4.93 5.72
C LYS A 211 15.11 3.76 5.93
N THR A 212 13.90 4.05 6.38
CA THR A 212 12.88 3.04 6.72
C THR A 212 11.70 3.07 5.75
N GLY A 213 11.56 4.14 4.96
CA GLY A 213 10.38 4.40 4.13
C GLY A 213 9.16 4.85 4.95
N ASP A 214 9.30 5.07 6.26
CA ASP A 214 8.20 5.54 7.10
C ASP A 214 7.98 7.05 6.98
N TYR A 215 6.72 7.47 6.90
CA TYR A 215 6.35 8.88 7.01
C TYR A 215 5.50 9.13 8.26
N TRP A 216 6.12 9.64 9.31
CA TRP A 216 5.49 9.78 10.62
C TRP A 216 4.82 11.13 10.84
N SER A 217 3.50 11.18 10.93
CA SER A 217 2.75 12.31 11.49
C SER A 217 2.81 12.28 13.01
N VAL A 218 3.24 13.36 13.64
CA VAL A 218 3.53 13.44 15.09
C VAL A 218 2.94 14.69 15.73
N ARG A 219 2.53 14.56 16.99
CA ARG A 219 1.99 15.66 17.81
C ARG A 219 2.87 15.78 19.05
N ILE A 220 3.63 16.86 19.12
CA ILE A 220 4.48 17.18 20.27
C ILE A 220 3.80 18.27 21.08
N ASP A 221 3.62 18.07 22.38
CA ASP A 221 3.05 19.08 23.26
C ASP A 221 3.88 20.38 23.21
N ALA A 222 3.24 21.49 22.84
CA ALA A 222 3.91 22.76 22.61
C ALA A 222 4.33 23.46 23.92
N GLN A 223 3.92 22.96 25.08
CA GLN A 223 4.30 23.50 26.39
C GLN A 223 5.35 22.64 27.09
N THR A 224 5.28 21.31 26.96
CA THR A 224 6.14 20.37 27.70
C THR A 224 7.11 19.57 26.82
N GLY A 225 6.91 19.53 25.51
CA GLY A 225 7.74 18.75 24.58
C GLY A 225 7.46 17.25 24.60
N GLN A 226 6.37 16.84 25.24
CA GLN A 226 5.99 15.42 25.33
C GLN A 226 5.40 14.96 23.99
N LEU A 227 5.78 13.78 23.50
CA LEU A 227 5.07 13.14 22.39
C LEU A 227 3.67 12.74 22.86
N LEU A 228 2.64 13.36 22.26
CA LEU A 228 1.24 13.10 22.57
C LEU A 228 0.68 11.98 21.69
N SER A 229 0.93 12.05 20.39
CA SER A 229 0.48 11.03 19.43
C SER A 229 1.42 10.92 18.24
N LYS A 230 1.37 9.77 17.58
CA LYS A 230 2.05 9.52 16.30
C LYS A 230 1.21 8.57 15.44
N ASN A 231 1.30 8.76 14.13
CA ASN A 231 0.66 7.91 13.12
C ASN A 231 1.61 7.78 11.93
N ASN A 232 1.74 6.59 11.36
CA ASN A 232 2.51 6.40 10.14
C ASN A 232 1.59 6.60 8.94
N TRP A 233 2.00 7.35 7.93
CA TRP A 233 1.27 7.52 6.66
C TRP A 233 1.72 6.51 5.60
N THR A 234 2.81 5.79 5.83
CA THR A 234 3.20 4.63 5.01
C THR A 234 2.37 3.43 5.45
N ARG A 235 1.63 2.84 4.51
CA ARG A 235 0.90 1.57 4.72
C ARG A 235 1.72 0.46 4.09
N ARG A 236 2.09 -0.56 4.88
CA ARG A 236 2.81 -1.76 4.40
C ARG A 236 1.87 -2.95 4.37
N CYS A 237 1.98 -3.76 3.33
CA CYS A 237 1.14 -4.93 3.11
C CYS A 237 2.00 -6.20 3.00
N LYS A 238 2.04 -7.03 4.04
CA LYS A 238 2.75 -8.33 3.97
C LYS A 238 1.86 -9.36 3.29
N PHE A 239 2.26 -9.81 2.10
CA PHE A 239 1.55 -10.84 1.34
C PHE A 239 2.06 -12.23 1.75
N HIS A 240 1.21 -13.26 1.70
CA HIS A 240 1.66 -14.62 1.98
C HIS A 240 2.60 -15.08 0.84
N PRO A 241 3.66 -15.88 1.08
CA PRO A 241 4.56 -16.37 0.02
C PRO A 241 3.85 -17.16 -1.09
N GLU A 242 2.64 -17.65 -0.82
CA GLU A 242 1.78 -18.38 -1.77
C GLU A 242 0.86 -17.47 -2.60
N SER A 243 0.93 -16.15 -2.44
CA SER A 243 0.06 -15.20 -3.17
C SER A 243 0.29 -15.24 -4.68
N PHE A 244 1.43 -15.75 -5.12
CA PHE A 244 1.75 -16.03 -6.53
C PHE A 244 1.55 -17.49 -6.94
N SER A 245 1.29 -18.40 -5.99
CA SER A 245 1.12 -19.83 -6.26
C SER A 245 -0.36 -20.21 -6.25
N HIS A 246 -1.09 -19.91 -7.33
CA HIS A 246 -2.23 -20.75 -7.67
C HIS A 246 -1.70 -22.08 -8.22
N GLN A 247 -1.25 -22.97 -7.33
CA GLN A 247 -1.28 -24.39 -7.67
C GLN A 247 -2.75 -24.76 -7.90
N THR A 248 -2.97 -25.51 -8.97
CA THR A 248 -4.25 -26.05 -9.40
C THR A 248 -4.86 -26.95 -8.33
N GLU A 249 -5.40 -26.40 -7.25
CA GLU A 249 -6.40 -27.09 -6.43
C GLU A 249 -7.74 -26.94 -7.14
N ALA A 250 -7.99 -27.94 -7.99
CA ALA A 250 -9.27 -28.37 -8.52
C ALA A 250 -10.47 -27.43 -8.26
N CYS A 251 -10.80 -26.60 -9.25
CA CYS A 251 -12.19 -26.27 -9.52
C CYS A 251 -12.91 -27.55 -9.99
N SER A 252 -13.12 -28.50 -9.09
CA SER A 252 -13.99 -29.65 -9.29
C SER A 252 -14.98 -29.77 -8.15
N GLU A 253 -15.87 -28.80 -8.03
CA GLU A 253 -17.20 -29.05 -7.47
C GLU A 253 -18.27 -28.48 -8.41
N ASN A 254 -18.70 -29.35 -9.32
CA ASN A 254 -20.05 -29.48 -9.88
C ASN A 254 -20.83 -28.20 -10.18
N HIS A 255 -20.58 -27.62 -11.36
CA HIS A 255 -21.66 -27.04 -12.15
C HIS A 255 -21.76 -27.78 -13.50
N ASN A 256 -22.75 -28.67 -13.58
CA ASN A 256 -23.13 -29.38 -14.80
C ASN A 256 -23.46 -28.38 -15.91
N HIS A 257 -22.57 -28.23 -16.88
CA HIS A 257 -22.94 -27.75 -18.21
C HIS A 257 -23.38 -28.97 -19.02
N ALA A 258 -24.69 -29.17 -19.13
CA ALA A 258 -25.25 -30.08 -20.11
C ALA A 258 -24.86 -29.59 -21.50
N GLU A 259 -24.25 -30.47 -22.27
CA GLU A 259 -23.81 -30.27 -23.66
C GLU A 259 -24.98 -29.77 -24.53
N GLU A 260 -24.80 -28.63 -25.20
CA GLU A 260 -25.59 -28.30 -26.39
C GLU A 260 -24.69 -28.35 -27.63
N LYS A 261 -25.01 -29.32 -28.50
CA LYS A 261 -24.32 -29.66 -29.74
C LYS A 261 -24.14 -28.44 -30.65
N VAL A 262 -22.88 -28.12 -30.95
CA VAL A 262 -22.49 -27.23 -32.06
C VAL A 262 -22.80 -27.93 -33.39
N ILE A 263 -23.81 -27.43 -34.10
CA ILE A 263 -24.02 -27.75 -35.52
C ILE A 263 -23.08 -26.86 -36.33
N SER A 264 -22.07 -27.48 -36.94
CA SER A 264 -21.21 -26.84 -37.93
C SER A 264 -22.02 -26.46 -39.18
N SER A 265 -21.90 -25.23 -39.66
CA SER A 265 -22.14 -24.93 -41.06
C SER A 265 -20.97 -24.12 -41.64
N ARG A 266 -20.33 -24.74 -42.64
CA ARG A 266 -19.32 -24.14 -43.52
C ARG A 266 -20.04 -23.25 -44.54
N ALA A 267 -19.59 -22.00 -44.69
CA ALA A 267 -19.66 -21.22 -45.93
C ALA A 267 -18.60 -20.11 -45.81
N SER A 268 -17.41 -20.30 -46.38
CA SER A 268 -16.99 -19.96 -47.75
C SER A 268 -16.18 -18.66 -47.79
N ARG A 269 -14.88 -18.84 -48.04
CA ARG A 269 -13.95 -17.81 -48.54
C ARG A 269 -14.42 -17.33 -49.92
N SER A 270 -14.88 -16.09 -50.02
CA SER A 270 -14.78 -15.26 -51.22
C SER A 270 -15.51 -13.95 -50.95
N ASP A 271 -14.76 -12.86 -50.77
CA ASP A 271 -15.03 -11.55 -51.38
C ASP A 271 -14.07 -10.50 -50.80
N PHE A 272 -12.80 -10.64 -51.16
CA PHE A 272 -11.85 -9.53 -51.13
C PHE A 272 -12.16 -8.60 -52.30
N LYS A 273 -12.67 -7.40 -52.04
CA LYS A 273 -12.52 -6.26 -52.95
C LYS A 273 -11.57 -5.24 -52.32
N LYS A 274 -10.39 -5.14 -52.94
CA LYS A 274 -9.45 -4.03 -52.82
C LYS A 274 -10.17 -2.69 -53.02
N VAL A 275 -9.92 -1.74 -52.13
CA VAL A 275 -9.88 -0.31 -52.48
C VAL A 275 -8.52 0.20 -52.00
N GLU A 276 -7.71 0.62 -52.97
CA GLU A 276 -6.38 1.19 -52.76
C GLU A 276 -6.48 2.68 -52.36
N LYS A 277 -5.59 3.07 -51.45
CA LYS A 277 -5.00 4.41 -51.21
C LYS A 277 -5.84 5.64 -51.58
N THR A 278 -6.32 6.31 -50.53
CA THR A 278 -6.28 7.78 -50.42
C THR A 278 -5.50 8.16 -49.17
N THR A 279 -4.18 8.22 -49.31
CA THR A 279 -3.30 9.02 -48.46
C THR A 279 -3.53 10.48 -48.79
N SER A 280 -4.22 11.23 -47.92
CA SER A 280 -4.24 12.70 -47.89
C SER A 280 -5.17 13.18 -46.77
N ALA A 281 -4.60 13.77 -45.71
CA ALA A 281 -5.24 14.66 -44.74
C ALA A 281 -6.03 14.05 -43.54
N LEU A 282 -5.52 12.99 -42.92
CA LEU A 282 -5.89 12.59 -41.54
C LEU A 282 -4.67 12.15 -40.69
N GLU A 283 -3.45 12.55 -41.07
CA GLU A 283 -2.22 12.28 -40.31
C GLU A 283 -1.89 13.38 -39.28
N GLU A 284 -2.85 14.21 -38.90
CA GLU A 284 -2.61 15.34 -38.00
C GLU A 284 -3.72 15.44 -36.94
N LEU A 285 -3.67 14.53 -35.95
CA LEU A 285 -3.94 14.74 -34.51
C LEU A 285 -3.90 13.39 -33.75
N VAL A 286 -2.75 12.70 -33.69
CA VAL A 286 -2.49 11.77 -32.58
C VAL A 286 -1.91 12.62 -31.46
N VAL A 287 -2.76 13.18 -30.61
CA VAL A 287 -2.32 13.96 -29.45
C VAL A 287 -1.96 12.97 -28.34
N GLY A 288 -0.66 12.77 -28.09
CA GLY A 288 -0.17 12.21 -26.82
C GLY A 288 -0.28 10.69 -26.59
N GLY A 289 -0.88 9.92 -27.50
CA GLY A 289 -1.08 8.47 -27.32
C GLY A 289 0.19 7.63 -27.41
N GLY A 290 0.59 6.97 -26.31
CA GLY A 290 1.69 6.01 -26.27
C GLY A 290 1.27 4.57 -26.57
N THR A 291 2.25 3.71 -26.86
CA THR A 291 2.08 2.26 -27.06
C THR A 291 2.85 1.49 -26.01
N TYR A 292 2.22 0.53 -25.32
CA TYR A 292 2.79 -0.18 -24.17
C TYR A 292 2.57 -1.68 -24.30
N ARG A 293 3.63 -2.49 -24.14
CA ARG A 293 3.49 -3.95 -23.94
C ARG A 293 3.36 -4.25 -22.45
N VAL A 294 2.19 -4.70 -22.02
CA VAL A 294 1.80 -4.83 -20.60
C VAL A 294 0.88 -6.02 -20.37
N PHE A 295 0.69 -6.42 -19.11
CA PHE A 295 -0.42 -7.29 -18.73
C PHE A 295 -1.65 -6.40 -18.61
N ALA A 296 -2.36 -6.21 -19.71
CA ALA A 296 -3.48 -5.28 -19.74
C ALA A 296 -4.62 -5.77 -18.83
N LEU A 297 -5.13 -4.89 -17.97
CA LEU A 297 -6.36 -5.14 -17.22
C LEU A 297 -7.47 -5.62 -18.18
N PRO A 298 -8.26 -6.66 -17.80
CA PRO A 298 -8.44 -7.18 -16.44
C PRO A 298 -7.48 -8.30 -16.03
N ALA A 299 -6.39 -8.57 -16.76
CA ALA A 299 -5.38 -9.51 -16.29
C ALA A 299 -4.80 -9.03 -14.96
N GLU A 300 -4.93 -9.82 -13.90
CA GLU A 300 -4.40 -9.48 -12.57
C GLU A 300 -2.88 -9.68 -12.52
N SER A 301 -2.39 -10.76 -13.11
CA SER A 301 -0.96 -11.09 -13.10
C SER A 301 -0.58 -11.92 -14.34
N PRO A 302 0.70 -12.29 -14.54
CA PRO A 302 1.11 -13.13 -15.67
C PRO A 302 0.41 -14.50 -15.71
N ALA A 303 -0.12 -14.98 -14.59
CA ALA A 303 -0.91 -16.22 -14.52
C ALA A 303 -2.34 -16.06 -15.07
N HIS A 304 -2.84 -14.82 -15.20
CA HIS A 304 -4.24 -14.52 -15.49
C HIS A 304 -4.46 -13.92 -16.89
N GLY A 305 -3.40 -13.57 -17.61
CA GLY A 305 -3.52 -13.01 -18.95
C GLY A 305 -2.22 -12.93 -19.72
N ASN A 306 -2.32 -12.58 -21.00
CA ASN A 306 -1.18 -12.48 -21.90
C ASN A 306 -0.51 -11.10 -21.79
N HIS A 307 0.79 -11.06 -22.05
CA HIS A 307 1.55 -9.82 -22.22
C HIS A 307 1.29 -9.23 -23.63
N VAL A 308 0.48 -8.18 -23.71
CA VAL A 308 -0.10 -7.65 -24.95
C VAL A 308 0.29 -6.20 -25.19
N VAL A 309 0.27 -5.78 -26.45
CA VAL A 309 0.50 -4.38 -26.82
C VAL A 309 -0.82 -3.62 -26.83
N VAL A 310 -0.90 -2.55 -26.04
CA VAL A 310 -2.01 -1.60 -26.00
C VAL A 310 -1.55 -0.27 -26.57
N THR A 311 -2.37 0.39 -27.38
CA THR A 311 -2.06 1.69 -28.01
C THR A 311 -3.11 2.71 -27.61
N ASP A 312 -2.65 3.89 -27.24
CA ASP A 312 -3.46 5.02 -26.81
C ASP A 312 -4.53 4.68 -25.74
N PRO A 313 -4.12 4.09 -24.60
CA PRO A 313 -5.05 3.67 -23.54
C PRO A 313 -5.62 4.82 -22.69
N ALA A 314 -5.16 6.06 -22.89
CA ALA A 314 -5.50 7.18 -22.01
C ALA A 314 -6.98 7.56 -22.10
N ASP A 315 -7.61 7.80 -20.95
CA ASP A 315 -8.98 8.29 -20.92
C ASP A 315 -9.01 9.78 -21.27
N SER A 316 -9.68 10.14 -22.37
CA SER A 316 -9.74 11.53 -22.84
C SER A 316 -10.35 12.55 -21.87
N LEU A 317 -11.09 12.12 -20.84
CA LEU A 317 -11.62 13.02 -19.81
C LEU A 317 -10.62 13.21 -18.66
N ALA A 318 -10.03 12.12 -18.18
CA ALA A 318 -9.10 12.15 -17.04
C ALA A 318 -7.68 12.59 -17.44
N SER A 319 -7.23 12.17 -18.62
CA SER A 319 -5.91 12.43 -19.18
C SER A 319 -6.04 13.05 -20.60
N PRO A 320 -6.58 14.28 -20.72
CA PRO A 320 -6.93 14.90 -22.00
C PRO A 320 -5.73 15.17 -22.95
N PHE A 321 -4.50 15.17 -22.41
CA PHE A 321 -3.25 15.36 -23.17
C PHE A 321 -2.41 14.07 -23.28
N GLY A 322 -2.99 12.92 -22.88
CA GLY A 322 -2.28 11.64 -22.77
C GLY A 322 -1.44 11.54 -21.50
N TRP A 323 -0.79 10.38 -21.31
CA TRP A 323 -0.08 10.07 -20.05
C TRP A 323 1.34 10.61 -19.94
N HIS A 324 1.84 11.30 -20.97
CA HIS A 324 3.22 11.81 -21.03
C HIS A 324 3.32 13.34 -21.09
N ASP A 325 2.18 14.03 -21.01
CA ASP A 325 2.11 15.47 -20.81
C ASP A 325 2.22 15.81 -19.31
N THR A 326 2.70 17.01 -18.99
CA THR A 326 2.72 17.58 -17.64
C THR A 326 2.31 19.05 -17.60
N ASN A 327 2.03 19.69 -18.72
CA ASN A 327 1.82 21.14 -18.78
C ASN A 327 0.47 21.56 -19.39
N GLY A 328 -0.29 20.62 -19.93
CA GLY A 328 -1.62 20.85 -20.51
C GLY A 328 -1.55 21.45 -21.92
N ALA A 329 -0.44 21.24 -22.62
CA ALA A 329 -0.28 21.64 -24.01
C ALA A 329 -0.31 20.40 -24.91
N VAL A 330 -0.59 20.62 -26.19
CA VAL A 330 -0.58 19.51 -27.14
C VAL A 330 0.85 19.01 -27.33
N GLY A 331 1.11 17.77 -26.92
CA GLY A 331 2.38 17.09 -27.09
C GLY A 331 2.87 16.45 -25.79
N ALA A 332 3.79 15.50 -25.89
CA ALA A 332 4.40 14.90 -24.71
C ALA A 332 5.67 15.66 -24.30
N GLU A 333 5.77 16.06 -23.03
CA GLU A 333 7.02 16.59 -22.46
C GLU A 333 8.03 15.48 -22.17
N HIS A 334 7.52 14.28 -21.87
CA HIS A 334 8.33 13.15 -21.49
C HIS A 334 8.28 12.05 -22.56
N ARG A 335 9.46 11.46 -22.81
CA ARG A 335 9.61 10.26 -23.65
C ARG A 335 9.85 9.01 -22.82
N THR A 336 9.82 9.15 -21.51
CA THR A 336 10.01 8.07 -20.54
C THR A 336 8.69 7.77 -19.85
N THR A 337 8.64 6.77 -18.96
CA THR A 337 7.51 6.42 -18.08
C THR A 337 7.21 7.48 -17.01
N ARG A 338 6.99 8.72 -17.47
CA ARG A 338 6.66 9.90 -16.67
C ARG A 338 5.63 10.73 -17.41
N GLY A 339 4.70 11.31 -16.65
CA GLY A 339 3.82 12.38 -17.08
C GLY A 339 3.01 12.92 -15.92
N ASN A 340 1.78 13.36 -16.19
CA ASN A 340 0.97 14.11 -15.24
C ASN A 340 0.58 13.30 -14.00
N ASN A 341 0.22 12.03 -14.18
CA ASN A 341 -0.41 11.24 -13.12
C ASN A 341 0.65 10.49 -12.27
N VAL A 342 1.74 10.07 -12.91
CA VAL A 342 2.75 9.18 -12.33
C VAL A 342 4.13 9.41 -12.95
N ASN A 343 5.16 9.24 -12.12
CA ASN A 343 6.55 9.10 -12.51
C ASN A 343 7.04 7.72 -12.04
N ALA A 344 7.13 6.76 -12.97
CA ALA A 344 7.52 5.38 -12.68
C ALA A 344 8.98 5.11 -13.06
N TYR A 345 9.73 4.49 -12.15
CA TYR A 345 11.16 4.22 -12.32
C TYR A 345 11.65 3.07 -11.45
N ILE A 346 12.79 2.50 -11.80
CA ILE A 346 13.52 1.52 -10.99
C ILE A 346 14.12 2.16 -9.73
N ASP A 347 13.95 1.55 -8.56
CA ASP A 347 14.69 1.90 -7.33
C ASP A 347 15.33 0.71 -6.61
N HIS A 348 16.05 -0.15 -7.34
CA HIS A 348 16.69 -1.33 -6.76
C HIS A 348 17.67 -1.05 -5.61
N ASN A 349 18.18 0.17 -5.53
CA ASN A 349 19.16 0.58 -4.53
C ASN A 349 18.53 1.26 -3.31
N ASN A 350 17.19 1.33 -3.23
CA ASN A 350 16.43 1.95 -2.14
C ASN A 350 16.95 3.37 -1.85
N SER A 351 16.92 4.19 -2.90
CA SER A 351 17.52 5.52 -2.88
C SER A 351 16.47 6.62 -2.96
N ASP A 352 15.20 6.25 -3.04
CA ASP A 352 14.04 7.12 -3.14
C ASP A 352 14.22 8.17 -4.24
N ASN A 353 14.92 7.83 -5.32
CA ASN A 353 15.18 8.76 -6.40
C ASN A 353 15.16 8.08 -7.77
N ASN A 354 14.71 8.87 -8.76
CA ASN A 354 14.84 8.50 -10.16
C ASN A 354 16.32 8.61 -10.55
N SER A 355 17.02 7.49 -10.44
CA SER A 355 18.43 7.37 -10.82
C SER A 355 18.58 7.35 -12.35
N VAL A 356 19.79 7.60 -12.85
CA VAL A 356 20.06 7.64 -14.30
C VAL A 356 19.73 6.28 -14.94
N ASN A 357 18.96 6.29 -16.03
CA ASN A 357 18.47 5.10 -16.75
C ASN A 357 17.49 4.20 -15.98
N SER A 358 16.86 4.71 -14.92
CA SER A 358 15.84 3.97 -14.17
C SER A 358 14.45 3.95 -14.82
N ALA A 359 14.18 4.87 -15.77
CA ALA A 359 12.92 4.96 -16.50
C ALA A 359 13.10 4.55 -17.98
N PRO A 360 12.34 3.57 -18.50
CA PRO A 360 12.36 3.19 -19.91
C PRO A 360 12.02 4.37 -20.82
N ASN A 361 12.57 4.39 -22.04
CA ASN A 361 12.37 5.46 -23.01
C ASN A 361 11.68 4.92 -24.27
N GLY A 362 10.52 5.48 -24.63
CA GLY A 362 9.74 5.09 -25.80
C GLY A 362 10.12 5.83 -27.09
N GLY A 363 11.14 6.69 -27.04
CA GLY A 363 11.55 7.53 -28.17
C GLY A 363 10.54 8.62 -28.50
N THR A 364 10.64 9.21 -29.69
CA THR A 364 9.70 10.25 -30.17
C THR A 364 8.28 9.74 -30.34
N ASN A 365 8.13 8.44 -30.56
CA ASN A 365 6.86 7.80 -30.89
C ASN A 365 6.20 7.15 -29.67
N LEU A 366 6.80 7.27 -28.48
CA LEU A 366 6.28 6.72 -27.23
C LEU A 366 5.97 5.21 -27.30
N ILE A 367 6.89 4.43 -27.90
CA ILE A 367 6.75 2.99 -28.06
C ILE A 367 7.53 2.27 -26.94
N PHE A 368 6.80 1.80 -25.94
CA PHE A 368 7.28 1.01 -24.81
C PHE A 368 6.98 -0.48 -25.03
N ASP A 369 7.56 -1.03 -26.09
CA ASP A 369 7.41 -2.44 -26.47
C ASP A 369 8.59 -3.28 -25.93
N TYR A 370 8.56 -3.54 -24.62
CA TYR A 370 9.59 -4.34 -23.93
C TYR A 370 9.08 -5.75 -23.64
N PRO A 371 9.78 -6.82 -24.04
CA PRO A 371 9.34 -8.19 -23.79
C PRO A 371 9.45 -8.57 -22.31
N TYR A 372 8.53 -9.42 -21.86
CA TYR A 372 8.59 -10.09 -20.56
C TYR A 372 9.21 -11.49 -20.70
N PHE A 373 10.17 -11.81 -19.84
CA PHE A 373 10.87 -13.08 -19.77
C PHE A 373 10.48 -13.80 -18.46
N PRO A 374 9.54 -14.74 -18.48
CA PRO A 374 9.00 -15.38 -17.26
C PRO A 374 10.04 -16.20 -16.48
N ASP A 375 11.08 -16.67 -17.15
CA ASP A 375 12.16 -17.45 -16.54
C ASP A 375 13.36 -16.59 -16.10
N GLY A 376 13.31 -15.28 -16.35
CA GLY A 376 14.38 -14.35 -15.99
C GLY A 376 14.18 -13.75 -14.60
N GLU A 377 15.27 -13.53 -13.88
CA GLU A 377 15.27 -12.73 -12.65
C GLU A 377 14.65 -11.34 -12.88
N PRO A 378 14.10 -10.66 -11.86
CA PRO A 378 13.52 -9.32 -11.98
C PRO A 378 14.41 -8.34 -12.76
N ASP A 379 15.73 -8.44 -12.59
CA ASP A 379 16.73 -7.63 -13.30
C ASP A 379 16.65 -7.71 -14.84
N THR A 380 16.20 -8.86 -15.36
CA THR A 380 16.04 -9.13 -16.79
C THR A 380 14.83 -8.38 -17.36
N ASN A 381 13.85 -8.07 -16.51
CA ASN A 381 12.55 -7.56 -16.88
C ASN A 381 12.33 -6.07 -16.53
N ARG A 382 13.36 -5.34 -16.06
CA ARG A 382 13.27 -3.95 -15.58
C ARG A 382 12.40 -3.04 -16.46
N ASN A 383 12.65 -3.03 -17.78
CA ASN A 383 11.91 -2.14 -18.66
C ASN A 383 10.44 -2.54 -18.80
N ALA A 384 10.14 -3.84 -18.84
CA ALA A 384 8.77 -4.34 -18.87
C ALA A 384 8.05 -4.06 -17.54
N ALA A 385 8.74 -4.20 -16.40
CA ALA A 385 8.23 -3.96 -15.05
C ALA A 385 7.79 -2.50 -14.88
N VAL A 386 8.70 -1.55 -15.13
CA VAL A 386 8.38 -0.10 -15.03
C VAL A 386 7.28 0.30 -16.03
N THR A 387 7.28 -0.29 -17.23
CA THR A 387 6.22 -0.03 -18.23
C THR A 387 4.86 -0.52 -17.74
N ASN A 388 4.79 -1.70 -17.12
CA ASN A 388 3.57 -2.24 -16.54
C ASN A 388 3.09 -1.39 -15.34
N LEU A 389 3.99 -1.05 -14.43
CA LEU A 389 3.71 -0.18 -13.27
C LEU A 389 3.16 1.19 -13.71
N PHE A 390 3.79 1.82 -14.71
CA PHE A 390 3.34 3.08 -15.30
C PHE A 390 1.92 2.96 -15.89
N TYR A 391 1.67 1.89 -16.64
CA TYR A 391 0.37 1.63 -17.25
C TYR A 391 -0.72 1.48 -16.18
N VAL A 392 -0.52 0.64 -15.16
CA VAL A 392 -1.56 0.37 -14.15
C VAL A 392 -1.83 1.61 -13.31
N ASN A 393 -0.80 2.38 -12.90
CA ASN A 393 -1.01 3.63 -12.17
C ASN A 393 -1.85 4.63 -12.97
N ASN A 394 -1.59 4.80 -14.27
CA ASN A 394 -2.40 5.68 -15.11
C ASN A 394 -3.83 5.16 -15.31
N VAL A 395 -4.02 3.85 -15.49
CA VAL A 395 -5.38 3.28 -15.60
C VAL A 395 -6.15 3.48 -14.30
N MET A 396 -5.51 3.30 -13.14
CA MET A 396 -6.12 3.55 -11.84
C MET A 396 -6.48 5.02 -11.63
N HIS A 397 -5.60 5.94 -12.04
CA HIS A 397 -5.89 7.37 -12.08
C HIS A 397 -7.15 7.66 -12.93
N ASP A 398 -7.13 7.24 -14.19
CA ASP A 398 -8.18 7.52 -15.16
C ASP A 398 -9.53 6.92 -14.73
N PHE A 399 -9.49 5.70 -14.18
CA PHE A 399 -10.64 5.07 -13.56
C PHE A 399 -11.16 5.90 -12.39
N ALA A 400 -10.32 6.23 -11.40
CA ALA A 400 -10.76 6.92 -10.19
C ALA A 400 -11.32 8.32 -10.49
N TYR A 401 -10.74 9.02 -11.47
CA TYR A 401 -11.22 10.31 -11.96
C TYR A 401 -12.68 10.25 -12.41
N ARG A 402 -13.05 9.22 -13.19
CA ARG A 402 -14.44 9.02 -13.67
C ARG A 402 -15.44 8.85 -12.53
N TYR A 403 -14.98 8.38 -11.37
CA TYR A 403 -15.80 8.17 -10.17
C TYR A 403 -15.67 9.29 -9.12
N GLY A 404 -15.07 10.42 -9.48
CA GLY A 404 -15.05 11.63 -8.65
C GLY A 404 -13.79 11.81 -7.81
N PHE A 405 -12.76 10.99 -7.99
CA PHE A 405 -11.42 11.32 -7.50
C PHE A 405 -10.70 12.17 -8.54
N ASP A 406 -11.18 13.41 -8.68
CA ASP A 406 -10.68 14.42 -9.60
C ASP A 406 -9.79 15.45 -8.88
N GLU A 407 -9.39 16.49 -9.60
CA GLU A 407 -8.50 17.55 -9.13
C GLU A 407 -9.05 18.31 -7.90
N GLN A 408 -10.38 18.44 -7.77
CA GLN A 408 -10.97 19.09 -6.58
C GLN A 408 -11.01 18.14 -5.39
N ALA A 409 -11.14 16.83 -5.64
CA ALA A 409 -11.09 15.80 -4.61
C ALA A 409 -9.65 15.46 -4.15
N GLY A 410 -8.63 16.10 -4.75
CA GLY A 410 -7.22 15.91 -4.39
C GLY A 410 -6.63 14.63 -4.95
N ASN A 411 -6.89 14.36 -6.23
CA ASN A 411 -6.21 13.30 -6.97
C ASN A 411 -4.71 13.60 -7.17
N PHE A 412 -4.01 12.66 -7.80
CA PHE A 412 -2.55 12.72 -7.92
C PHE A 412 -2.16 13.24 -9.31
N GLN A 413 -1.80 14.52 -9.40
CA GLN A 413 -1.46 15.17 -10.67
C GLN A 413 -0.32 16.19 -10.50
N GLU A 414 0.65 16.19 -11.43
CA GLU A 414 1.65 17.25 -11.54
C GLU A 414 0.98 18.60 -11.86
N THR A 415 0.05 18.57 -12.81
CA THR A 415 -0.76 19.71 -13.25
C THR A 415 -2.25 19.37 -13.21
N ASN A 416 -2.99 20.19 -12.49
CA ASN A 416 -4.46 20.23 -12.54
C ASN A 416 -4.90 21.02 -13.78
N TYR A 417 -5.34 20.32 -14.83
CA TYR A 417 -5.74 20.91 -16.11
C TYR A 417 -7.03 21.72 -16.03
N THR A 418 -7.89 21.46 -15.04
CA THR A 418 -9.08 22.30 -14.78
C THR A 418 -8.73 23.63 -14.12
N GLY A 419 -7.49 23.79 -13.66
CA GLY A 419 -6.98 25.02 -13.07
C GLY A 419 -7.11 25.11 -11.55
N VAL A 420 -7.52 24.03 -10.87
CA VAL A 420 -7.57 23.96 -9.41
C VAL A 420 -6.18 24.24 -8.79
N PRO A 421 -6.08 25.11 -7.77
CA PRO A 421 -4.81 25.39 -7.07
C PRO A 421 -4.35 24.23 -6.18
N GLY A 422 -3.02 24.13 -5.96
CA GLY A 422 -2.36 22.99 -5.29
C GLY A 422 -1.85 22.02 -6.36
N ARG A 423 -0.52 21.89 -6.52
CA ARG A 423 0.09 21.19 -7.67
C ARG A 423 1.39 20.52 -7.27
N ARG A 424 1.78 19.48 -8.03
CA ARG A 424 3.04 18.70 -7.99
C ARG A 424 2.99 17.45 -7.12
N ASP A 425 1.92 16.69 -7.23
CA ASP A 425 1.81 15.41 -6.54
C ASP A 425 1.50 14.20 -7.42
N PRO A 426 2.18 14.02 -8.57
CA PRO A 426 2.09 12.76 -9.29
C PRO A 426 2.58 11.62 -8.39
N VAL A 427 2.06 10.41 -8.59
CA VAL A 427 2.55 9.24 -7.88
C VAL A 427 4.01 8.99 -8.27
N ARG A 428 4.90 8.87 -7.28
CA ARG A 428 6.24 8.32 -7.47
C ARG A 428 6.14 6.79 -7.36
N ALA A 429 6.23 6.09 -8.48
CA ALA A 429 6.06 4.65 -8.52
C ALA A 429 7.42 3.96 -8.70
N GLU A 430 7.87 3.28 -7.65
CA GLU A 430 9.19 2.68 -7.53
C GLU A 430 9.10 1.18 -7.76
N ALA A 431 9.65 0.75 -8.89
CA ALA A 431 9.67 -0.65 -9.32
C ALA A 431 10.90 -1.38 -8.75
N GLN A 432 10.71 -2.65 -8.39
CA GLN A 432 11.71 -3.56 -7.84
C GLN A 432 12.53 -2.93 -6.70
N ASP A 433 11.88 -2.17 -5.84
CA ASP A 433 12.53 -1.41 -4.78
C ASP A 433 13.35 -2.33 -3.88
N SER A 434 14.55 -1.87 -3.51
CA SER A 434 15.52 -2.54 -2.62
C SER A 434 16.17 -3.83 -3.16
N TYR A 435 15.77 -4.31 -4.36
CA TYR A 435 16.20 -5.59 -4.93
C TYR A 435 17.72 -5.81 -5.03
N LYS A 436 18.52 -4.74 -5.14
CA LYS A 436 19.98 -4.80 -5.22
C LYS A 436 20.69 -4.34 -3.94
N THR A 437 19.97 -4.21 -2.84
CA THR A 437 20.55 -3.87 -1.54
C THR A 437 20.97 -5.14 -0.78
N PRO A 438 21.87 -5.04 0.23
CA PRO A 438 22.21 -6.18 1.10
C PRO A 438 21.03 -6.71 1.93
N MET A 439 20.00 -5.87 2.13
CA MET A 439 18.76 -6.18 2.85
C MET A 439 17.58 -5.93 1.93
N ILE A 440 17.33 -6.88 1.03
CA ILE A 440 16.20 -6.82 0.10
C ILE A 440 14.90 -6.89 0.91
N GLU A 441 14.03 -5.89 0.76
CA GLU A 441 12.64 -5.94 1.17
C GLU A 441 11.87 -6.80 0.17
N THR A 442 11.13 -7.77 0.68
CA THR A 442 10.43 -8.76 -0.15
C THR A 442 9.04 -9.04 0.38
N ASP A 443 8.21 -9.65 -0.48
CA ASP A 443 6.89 -10.17 -0.14
C ASP A 443 5.92 -9.10 0.40
N ASN A 444 6.09 -7.87 -0.08
CA ASN A 444 5.40 -6.70 0.43
C ASN A 444 5.27 -5.62 -0.66
N ALA A 445 4.37 -4.67 -0.46
CA ALA A 445 4.35 -3.41 -1.19
C ALA A 445 3.84 -2.32 -0.24
N ASN A 446 4.13 -1.07 -0.57
CA ASN A 446 3.66 0.03 0.26
C ASN A 446 3.23 1.25 -0.56
N PHE A 447 2.35 2.05 0.05
CA PHE A 447 1.94 3.34 -0.48
C PHE A 447 1.93 4.40 0.63
N GLN A 448 2.82 5.38 0.49
CA GLN A 448 2.91 6.56 1.34
C GLN A 448 2.00 7.66 0.77
N THR A 449 0.97 8.05 1.53
CA THR A 449 0.01 9.09 1.10
C THR A 449 0.12 10.35 1.95
N PRO A 450 0.89 11.36 1.54
CA PRO A 450 0.84 12.68 2.18
C PRO A 450 -0.43 13.46 1.77
N PRO A 451 -0.73 14.57 2.48
CA PRO A 451 -1.75 15.52 2.05
C PRO A 451 -1.54 16.04 0.62
N ASP A 452 -2.61 16.57 0.05
CA ASP A 452 -2.62 17.16 -1.29
C ASP A 452 -1.56 18.24 -1.53
N GLY A 453 -0.94 18.18 -2.70
CA GLY A 453 0.20 19.02 -3.08
C GLY A 453 1.58 18.44 -2.78
N SER A 454 1.67 17.26 -2.15
CA SER A 454 2.90 16.48 -1.99
C SER A 454 2.77 15.13 -2.67
N SER A 455 3.75 14.73 -3.49
CA SER A 455 3.72 13.47 -4.22
C SER A 455 3.62 12.26 -3.27
N PRO A 456 2.64 11.36 -3.44
CA PRO A 456 2.68 10.07 -2.80
C PRO A 456 3.78 9.18 -3.42
N ARG A 457 4.18 8.15 -2.68
CA ARG A 457 5.20 7.18 -3.12
C ARG A 457 4.64 5.77 -3.01
N MET A 458 4.68 5.03 -4.11
CA MET A 458 4.36 3.60 -4.18
C MET A 458 5.67 2.84 -4.33
N GLN A 459 5.95 1.89 -3.44
CA GLN A 459 7.13 1.03 -3.49
C GLN A 459 6.69 -0.41 -3.74
N MET A 460 7.06 -0.93 -4.90
CA MET A 460 6.80 -2.31 -5.31
C MET A 460 8.07 -3.13 -5.10
N TYR A 461 7.98 -4.22 -4.33
CA TYR A 461 9.14 -5.06 -4.05
C TYR A 461 9.21 -6.28 -4.98
N VAL A 462 10.11 -7.21 -4.64
CA VAL A 462 10.14 -8.54 -5.25
C VAL A 462 9.62 -9.58 -4.26
N TRP A 463 9.16 -10.72 -4.76
CA TRP A 463 8.62 -11.81 -3.98
C TRP A 463 9.53 -13.02 -4.05
N SER A 464 9.87 -13.61 -2.91
CA SER A 464 10.76 -14.77 -2.90
C SER A 464 10.05 -16.02 -3.44
N ARG A 465 10.52 -16.58 -4.56
CA ARG A 465 10.06 -17.90 -5.06
C ARG A 465 10.75 -19.06 -4.38
N VAL A 466 11.87 -18.81 -3.70
CA VAL A 466 12.44 -19.81 -2.82
C VAL A 466 11.42 -20.01 -1.72
N GLY A 467 10.59 -21.03 -1.91
CA GLY A 467 9.70 -21.54 -0.92
C GLY A 467 10.57 -21.87 0.28
N ASP A 468 10.52 -21.02 1.28
CA ASP A 468 11.08 -21.14 2.62
C ASP A 468 10.73 -22.47 3.32
N LYS A 469 10.03 -23.40 2.65
CA LYS A 469 9.65 -24.75 3.08
C LYS A 469 10.84 -25.71 3.17
N LEU A 470 11.95 -25.24 3.73
CA LEU A 470 13.19 -26.00 3.92
C LEU A 470 13.09 -27.01 5.07
N LEU A 471 12.09 -26.86 5.95
CA LEU A 471 11.85 -27.74 7.09
C LEU A 471 10.70 -28.71 6.79
N HIS A 472 11.03 -29.99 6.72
CA HIS A 472 10.07 -31.06 6.50
C HIS A 472 9.94 -31.91 7.76
N VAL A 473 8.80 -31.86 8.42
CA VAL A 473 8.54 -32.72 9.59
C VAL A 473 8.12 -34.11 9.09
N THR A 474 8.80 -35.14 9.58
CA THR A 474 8.55 -36.55 9.20
C THR A 474 7.86 -37.35 10.32
N SER A 475 7.87 -36.83 11.54
CA SER A 475 7.19 -37.40 12.72
C SER A 475 7.02 -36.32 13.79
N PRO A 476 5.95 -36.31 14.61
CA PRO A 476 4.81 -37.24 14.61
C PRO A 476 3.85 -37.04 13.43
N SER A 477 2.99 -38.02 13.16
CA SER A 477 2.07 -38.00 12.01
C SER A 477 1.13 -36.79 11.98
N SER A 478 0.80 -36.22 13.15
CA SER A 478 -0.03 -35.02 13.28
C SER A 478 0.66 -33.73 12.82
N LEU A 479 1.99 -33.77 12.63
CA LEU A 479 2.80 -32.61 12.25
C LEU A 479 3.51 -32.84 10.92
N ILE A 480 3.20 -33.88 10.15
CA ILE A 480 3.86 -34.14 8.87
C ILE A 480 3.53 -33.01 7.88
N GLY A 481 4.56 -32.43 7.27
CA GLY A 481 4.43 -31.37 6.28
C GLY A 481 5.75 -30.66 5.98
N SER A 482 5.71 -29.78 4.98
CA SER A 482 6.81 -28.88 4.63
C SER A 482 6.45 -27.46 5.07
N TYR A 483 7.34 -26.80 5.81
CA TYR A 483 7.03 -25.58 6.57
C TYR A 483 7.98 -24.44 6.24
N VAL A 484 7.39 -23.27 5.97
CA VAL A 484 8.09 -21.99 5.77
C VAL A 484 9.00 -21.68 6.96
N CYS A 485 10.24 -21.34 6.66
CA CYS A 485 11.33 -21.08 7.58
C CYS A 485 12.18 -19.90 7.11
N GLY A 486 12.70 -19.12 8.05
CA GLY A 486 13.74 -18.14 7.73
C GLY A 486 15.10 -18.82 7.63
N ILE A 487 16.00 -18.24 6.84
CA ILE A 487 17.35 -18.78 6.60
C ILE A 487 18.43 -18.06 7.40
N ALA A 488 19.55 -18.74 7.67
CA ALA A 488 20.76 -18.07 8.16
C ALA A 488 21.66 -17.61 7.01
N THR A 489 22.28 -16.46 7.20
CA THR A 489 23.36 -15.92 6.32
C THR A 489 24.74 -16.49 6.66
N PHE A 490 24.79 -17.45 7.58
CA PHE A 490 25.98 -18.12 8.09
C PHE A 490 25.74 -19.62 8.17
N GLY A 491 26.83 -20.39 8.19
CA GLY A 491 26.74 -21.83 8.03
C GLY A 491 26.63 -22.26 6.56
N PRO A 492 26.70 -23.57 6.28
CA PRO A 492 26.45 -24.09 4.95
C PRO A 492 24.98 -23.84 4.53
N PRO A 493 24.73 -23.60 3.23
CA PRO A 493 23.37 -23.48 2.70
C PRO A 493 22.61 -24.81 2.81
N ILE A 494 21.28 -24.74 2.85
CA ILE A 494 20.42 -25.92 2.73
C ILE A 494 20.16 -26.15 1.25
N ASP A 495 20.77 -27.20 0.71
CA ASP A 495 20.66 -27.60 -0.69
C ASP A 495 19.82 -28.88 -0.83
N ALA A 496 19.88 -29.56 -1.98
CA ALA A 496 19.16 -30.80 -2.21
C ALA A 496 19.62 -31.98 -1.31
N ASN A 497 20.74 -31.84 -0.58
CA ASN A 497 21.23 -32.87 0.31
C ASN A 497 20.37 -32.93 1.58
N LYS A 498 19.69 -34.06 1.75
CA LYS A 498 18.76 -34.28 2.85
C LYS A 498 19.46 -34.54 4.18
N ILE A 499 19.27 -33.61 5.12
CA ILE A 499 19.72 -33.74 6.51
C ILE A 499 18.52 -34.14 7.36
N THR A 500 18.43 -35.42 7.71
CA THR A 500 17.35 -35.95 8.56
C THR A 500 17.88 -36.24 9.97
N GLY A 501 17.15 -35.81 10.99
CA GLY A 501 17.52 -36.06 12.38
C GLY A 501 16.35 -35.97 13.35
N GLN A 502 16.49 -36.63 14.50
CA GLN A 502 15.60 -36.39 15.63
C GLN A 502 15.89 -34.99 16.18
N VAL A 503 14.84 -34.26 16.57
CA VAL A 503 14.99 -32.93 17.14
C VAL A 503 15.13 -33.03 18.65
N ALA A 504 16.08 -32.29 19.22
CA ALA A 504 16.32 -32.21 20.65
C ALA A 504 16.43 -30.76 21.11
N LEU A 505 15.74 -30.43 22.20
CA LEU A 505 15.77 -29.12 22.82
C LEU A 505 17.12 -28.90 23.53
N VAL A 506 17.73 -27.73 23.32
CA VAL A 506 18.98 -27.38 24.01
C VAL A 506 18.74 -27.03 25.48
N ASN A 507 19.78 -27.20 26.28
CA ASN A 507 19.80 -26.90 27.70
C ASN A 507 21.19 -26.40 28.10
N ASP A 508 21.32 -25.11 28.39
CA ASP A 508 22.57 -24.46 28.83
C ASP A 508 22.70 -24.34 30.37
N GLY A 509 21.74 -24.85 31.13
CA GLY A 509 21.74 -24.82 32.59
C GLY A 509 21.46 -23.46 33.23
N SER A 510 21.15 -22.42 32.44
CA SER A 510 20.78 -21.10 32.94
C SER A 510 19.32 -21.03 33.43
N GLN A 511 18.87 -19.84 33.86
CA GLN A 511 17.45 -19.60 34.17
C GLN A 511 16.55 -19.76 32.93
N ASN A 512 17.09 -19.57 31.72
CA ASN A 512 16.41 -19.78 30.45
C ASN A 512 17.18 -20.83 29.63
N PRO A 513 17.10 -22.12 30.01
CA PRO A 513 18.02 -23.15 29.53
C PRO A 513 17.97 -23.38 28.02
N THR A 514 16.85 -23.04 27.38
CA THR A 514 16.60 -23.24 25.96
C THR A 514 17.25 -22.18 25.07
N PHE A 515 17.87 -21.15 25.65
CA PHE A 515 18.49 -20.07 24.88
C PHE A 515 19.83 -20.50 24.28
N GLY A 516 20.55 -21.44 24.89
CA GLY A 516 21.83 -21.92 24.37
C GLY A 516 22.91 -20.84 24.35
N CYS A 517 22.89 -19.93 25.32
CA CYS A 517 23.82 -18.79 25.38
C CYS A 517 25.14 -19.13 26.07
N THR A 518 25.21 -20.27 26.73
CA THR A 518 26.41 -20.81 27.37
C THR A 518 26.61 -22.27 26.97
N ASP A 519 27.70 -22.88 27.47
CA ASP A 519 28.00 -24.29 27.21
C ASP A 519 26.80 -25.20 27.53
N LEU A 520 26.37 -25.98 26.52
CA LEU A 520 25.21 -26.84 26.67
C LEU A 520 25.52 -28.05 27.59
N LEU A 521 24.60 -28.35 28.49
CA LEU A 521 24.60 -29.53 29.36
C LEU A 521 24.07 -30.79 28.66
N ASN A 522 23.53 -30.66 27.44
CA ASN A 522 23.02 -31.79 26.67
C ASN A 522 24.09 -32.88 26.46
N THR A 523 23.75 -34.12 26.81
CA THR A 523 24.58 -35.31 26.54
C THR A 523 24.15 -36.07 25.29
N ASN A 524 23.02 -35.68 24.68
CA ASN A 524 22.32 -36.43 23.63
C ASN A 524 22.10 -35.62 22.33
N LEU A 525 22.88 -34.56 22.09
CA LEU A 525 22.73 -33.68 20.92
C LEU A 525 23.50 -34.17 19.68
N SER A 526 24.44 -35.10 19.86
CA SER A 526 25.26 -35.65 18.78
C SER A 526 24.38 -36.37 17.74
N GLY A 527 24.52 -35.98 16.47
CA GLY A 527 23.73 -36.53 15.36
C GLY A 527 22.28 -36.06 15.31
N LYS A 528 21.89 -35.10 16.17
CA LYS A 528 20.52 -34.56 16.25
C LYS A 528 20.43 -33.15 15.72
N ILE A 529 19.20 -32.71 15.47
CA ILE A 529 18.90 -31.33 15.09
C ILE A 529 18.54 -30.56 16.37
N ALA A 530 19.26 -29.48 16.64
CA ALA A 530 19.08 -28.69 17.86
C ALA A 530 17.88 -27.75 17.70
N LEU A 531 16.95 -27.76 18.66
CA LEU A 531 15.88 -26.77 18.77
C LEU A 531 16.25 -25.74 19.83
N ILE A 532 16.28 -24.47 19.46
CA ILE A 532 16.83 -23.38 20.27
C ILE A 532 15.88 -22.19 20.27
N ASP A 533 15.70 -21.56 21.43
CA ASP A 533 14.94 -20.32 21.51
C ASP A 533 15.78 -19.09 21.21
N ARG A 534 15.18 -18.17 20.45
CA ARG A 534 15.70 -16.81 20.37
C ARG A 534 15.65 -16.19 21.76
N GLY A 535 16.76 -15.56 22.12
CA GLY A 535 16.98 -14.96 23.44
C GLY A 535 17.94 -13.79 23.33
N ASN A 536 18.67 -13.53 24.40
CA ASN A 536 19.53 -12.34 24.54
C ASN A 536 20.96 -12.48 23.98
N CYS A 537 21.36 -13.66 23.50
CA CYS A 537 22.65 -13.88 22.83
C CYS A 537 22.51 -14.01 21.31
N SER A 538 23.62 -13.86 20.58
CA SER A 538 23.64 -13.89 19.11
C SER A 538 23.29 -15.27 18.55
N PHE A 539 22.74 -15.32 17.33
CA PHE A 539 22.41 -16.59 16.67
C PHE A 539 23.65 -17.47 16.44
N VAL A 540 24.78 -16.85 16.10
CA VAL A 540 26.05 -17.55 15.90
C VAL A 540 26.52 -18.23 17.18
N GLU A 541 26.42 -17.58 18.34
CA GLU A 541 26.77 -18.18 19.63
C GLU A 541 25.95 -19.44 19.89
N LYS A 542 24.63 -19.34 19.77
CA LYS A 542 23.68 -20.43 20.01
C LYS A 542 23.98 -21.66 19.16
N VAL A 543 24.17 -21.44 17.86
CA VAL A 543 24.42 -22.50 16.89
C VAL A 543 25.81 -23.11 17.11
N PHE A 544 26.81 -22.30 17.45
CA PHE A 544 28.14 -22.79 17.79
C PHE A 544 28.13 -23.73 19.00
N GLN A 545 27.34 -23.40 20.03
CA GLN A 545 27.21 -24.24 21.22
C GLN A 545 26.53 -25.58 20.90
N ALA A 546 25.47 -25.56 20.08
CA ALA A 546 24.82 -26.77 19.59
C ALA A 546 25.76 -27.64 18.73
N GLN A 547 26.47 -27.01 17.79
CA GLN A 547 27.48 -27.65 16.96
C GLN A 547 28.58 -28.32 17.78
N SER A 548 29.06 -27.65 18.84
CA SER A 548 30.11 -28.17 19.73
C SER A 548 29.67 -29.42 20.50
N LYS A 549 28.37 -29.68 20.60
CA LYS A 549 27.79 -30.93 21.14
C LYS A 549 27.41 -31.95 20.07
N GLY A 550 27.82 -31.72 18.82
CA GLY A 550 27.64 -32.63 17.70
C GLY A 550 26.28 -32.53 17.01
N ALA A 551 25.53 -31.45 17.21
CA ALA A 551 24.33 -31.21 16.42
C ALA A 551 24.70 -31.16 14.92
N ILE A 552 23.81 -31.65 14.06
CA ILE A 552 24.02 -31.68 12.59
C ILE A 552 23.27 -30.57 11.86
N ALA A 553 22.34 -29.91 12.55
CA ALA A 553 21.58 -28.74 12.09
C ALA A 553 20.93 -28.03 13.28
N ALA A 554 20.42 -26.82 13.09
CA ALA A 554 19.69 -26.08 14.13
C ALA A 554 18.39 -25.43 13.62
N ILE A 555 17.39 -25.40 14.50
CA ILE A 555 16.10 -24.72 14.31
C ILE A 555 15.97 -23.67 15.40
N ILE A 556 15.84 -22.40 15.02
CA ILE A 556 15.65 -21.27 15.93
C ILE A 556 14.17 -20.91 16.02
N ILE A 557 13.61 -20.92 17.21
CA ILE A 557 12.24 -20.43 17.47
C ILE A 557 12.31 -18.92 17.69
N ASN A 558 11.62 -18.15 16.84
CA ASN A 558 11.51 -16.71 17.00
C ASN A 558 10.57 -16.33 18.17
N ILE A 559 10.71 -15.10 18.67
CA ILE A 559 9.82 -14.52 19.70
C ILE A 559 8.57 -13.87 19.11
N GLU A 560 8.53 -13.66 17.79
CA GLU A 560 7.43 -13.02 17.05
C GLU A 560 6.70 -14.03 16.16
N GLU A 561 5.51 -13.69 15.68
CA GLU A 561 4.71 -14.54 14.77
C GLU A 561 5.18 -14.47 13.31
N GLU A 562 6.49 -14.45 13.11
CA GLU A 562 7.14 -14.44 11.80
C GLU A 562 8.45 -15.24 11.79
N THR A 563 8.84 -15.70 10.61
CA THR A 563 10.18 -16.21 10.34
C THR A 563 11.18 -15.06 10.26
N ILE A 564 12.44 -15.34 10.57
CA ILE A 564 13.50 -14.33 10.52
C ILE A 564 14.69 -14.80 9.71
N ARG A 565 15.23 -13.91 8.88
CA ARG A 565 16.55 -14.11 8.29
C ARG A 565 17.61 -13.79 9.35
N MET A 566 18.49 -14.75 9.63
CA MET A 566 19.46 -14.64 10.73
C MET A 566 20.81 -14.13 10.22
N GLY A 567 21.22 -12.96 10.75
CA GLY A 567 22.50 -12.31 10.47
C GLY A 567 23.63 -12.71 11.43
N VAL A 568 24.87 -12.38 11.06
CA VAL A 568 26.04 -12.46 11.94
C VAL A 568 26.14 -11.17 12.77
N ALA A 569 26.27 -11.30 14.08
CA ALA A 569 26.51 -10.16 14.97
C ALA A 569 27.74 -10.43 15.86
N GLY A 570 28.76 -9.57 15.74
CA GLY A 570 29.83 -9.38 16.73
C GLY A 570 30.78 -10.55 17.02
N THR A 571 30.72 -11.68 16.29
CA THR A 571 31.57 -12.86 16.55
C THR A 571 32.16 -13.45 15.27
N THR A 572 33.36 -14.04 15.35
CA THR A 572 34.11 -14.65 14.22
C THR A 572 34.08 -16.18 14.24
N ARG A 573 33.03 -16.78 14.82
CA ARG A 573 32.98 -18.24 15.01
C ARG A 573 32.51 -18.94 13.74
N ASP A 574 33.21 -20.02 13.42
CA ASP A 574 32.95 -20.83 12.23
C ASP A 574 31.76 -21.79 12.47
N ILE A 575 30.66 -21.53 11.77
CA ILE A 575 29.46 -22.36 11.78
C ILE A 575 29.50 -23.28 10.57
N ARG A 576 29.34 -24.58 10.82
CA ARG A 576 29.49 -25.68 9.85
C ARG A 576 28.23 -26.52 9.72
N ILE A 577 27.15 -26.11 10.37
CA ILE A 577 25.84 -26.79 10.31
C ILE A 577 24.78 -25.82 9.77
N PRO A 578 23.82 -26.29 8.97
CA PRO A 578 22.76 -25.45 8.45
C PRO A 578 21.76 -25.06 9.53
N VAL A 579 21.10 -23.92 9.32
CA VAL A 579 20.22 -23.29 10.31
C VAL A 579 18.97 -22.73 9.65
N VAL A 580 17.82 -23.03 10.25
CA VAL A 580 16.51 -22.45 9.89
C VAL A 580 15.88 -21.75 11.09
N SER A 581 14.96 -20.82 10.86
CA SER A 581 14.12 -20.21 11.89
C SER A 581 12.64 -20.46 11.64
N VAL A 582 11.85 -20.50 12.71
CA VAL A 582 10.39 -20.67 12.66
C VAL A 582 9.69 -19.61 13.50
N ARG A 583 8.45 -19.26 13.13
CA ARG A 583 7.59 -18.37 13.93
C ARG A 583 7.28 -18.94 15.31
N ARG A 584 6.95 -18.07 16.27
CA ARG A 584 6.72 -18.43 17.68
C ARG A 584 5.67 -19.54 17.85
N SER A 585 4.45 -19.36 17.34
CA SER A 585 3.36 -20.34 17.49
C SER A 585 3.72 -21.75 16.97
N PHE A 586 4.43 -21.84 15.85
CA PHE A 586 4.86 -23.12 15.30
C PHE A 586 6.03 -23.71 16.11
N GLY A 587 6.96 -22.87 16.57
CA GLY A 587 8.03 -23.27 17.47
C GLY A 587 7.53 -23.87 18.79
N GLU A 588 6.43 -23.35 19.35
CA GLU A 588 5.78 -23.93 20.54
C GLU A 588 5.28 -25.36 20.28
N ILE A 589 4.71 -25.62 19.10
CA ILE A 589 4.26 -26.95 18.68
C ILE A 589 5.46 -27.90 18.51
N LEU A 590 6.53 -27.45 17.83
CA LEU A 590 7.75 -28.25 17.66
C LEU A 590 8.41 -28.55 19.00
N ARG A 591 8.42 -27.59 19.93
CA ARG A 591 8.96 -27.78 21.28
C ARG A 591 8.23 -28.89 22.01
N ALA A 592 6.90 -28.86 22.02
CA ALA A 592 6.09 -29.90 22.67
C ALA A 592 6.42 -31.30 22.11
N ALA A 593 6.53 -31.42 20.78
CA ALA A 593 6.88 -32.68 20.12
C ALA A 593 8.32 -33.13 20.40
N ALA A 594 9.28 -32.19 20.46
CA ALA A 594 10.68 -32.44 20.80
C ALA A 594 10.85 -32.89 22.26
N THR A 595 10.15 -32.26 23.20
CA THR A 595 10.14 -32.66 24.62
C THR A 595 9.55 -34.05 24.81
N ALA A 596 8.53 -34.42 24.02
CA ALA A 596 7.99 -35.77 24.00
C ALA A 596 8.92 -36.79 23.29
N GLY A 597 10.02 -36.35 22.66
CA GLY A 597 10.96 -37.20 21.94
C GLY A 597 10.44 -37.77 20.62
N THR A 598 9.31 -37.26 20.12
CA THR A 598 8.63 -37.80 18.92
C THR A 598 8.97 -37.04 17.63
N LEU A 599 9.57 -35.86 17.76
CA LEU A 599 9.85 -34.97 16.63
C LEU A 599 11.05 -35.45 15.80
N GLN A 600 10.80 -35.72 14.53
CA GLN A 600 11.82 -35.98 13.53
C GLN A 600 11.58 -35.07 12.34
N VAL A 601 12.66 -34.49 11.81
CA VAL A 601 12.59 -33.55 10.70
C VAL A 601 13.69 -33.83 9.68
N SER A 602 13.48 -33.32 8.48
CA SER A 602 14.47 -33.27 7.41
C SER A 602 14.63 -31.83 6.94
N LEU A 603 15.88 -31.38 6.79
CA LEU A 603 16.22 -30.13 6.13
C LEU A 603 16.76 -30.45 4.74
N PHE A 604 16.06 -29.95 3.72
CA PHE A 604 16.54 -29.97 2.34
C PHE A 604 15.77 -28.95 1.53
N ASN A 605 16.35 -28.56 0.41
CA ASN A 605 15.64 -27.84 -0.63
C ASN A 605 15.15 -28.85 -1.67
N ASP A 606 13.85 -29.16 -1.64
CA ASP A 606 13.19 -30.03 -2.63
C ASP A 606 12.79 -29.30 -3.91
N GLN A 607 12.93 -27.96 -3.91
CA GLN A 607 12.60 -27.10 -5.02
C GLN A 607 13.78 -27.07 -5.98
N LYS A 608 13.72 -27.91 -7.01
CA LYS A 608 14.38 -27.58 -8.27
C LYS A 608 13.57 -26.43 -8.89
N VAL A 609 13.81 -25.18 -8.47
CA VAL A 609 13.09 -24.03 -9.03
C VAL A 609 13.57 -23.85 -10.47
N GLU A 610 12.77 -24.31 -11.43
CA GLU A 610 12.86 -23.80 -12.79
C GLU A 610 12.25 -22.38 -12.82
N GLY A 611 12.96 -21.45 -13.45
CA GLY A 611 12.65 -20.01 -13.47
C GLY A 611 13.37 -19.20 -12.38
N PRO A 612 12.96 -17.95 -12.12
CA PRO A 612 13.69 -17.04 -11.24
C PRO A 612 13.60 -17.40 -9.75
N GLU A 613 14.56 -16.92 -8.96
CA GLU A 613 14.59 -16.93 -7.49
C GLU A 613 13.57 -15.95 -6.91
N PHE A 614 13.30 -14.84 -7.61
CA PHE A 614 12.33 -13.83 -7.20
C PHE A 614 11.27 -13.59 -8.30
N LEU A 615 10.01 -13.46 -7.90
CA LEU A 615 8.96 -12.85 -8.73
C LEU A 615 8.98 -11.34 -8.54
N ASP A 616 8.52 -10.65 -9.57
CA ASP A 616 8.48 -9.20 -9.59
C ASP A 616 7.03 -8.75 -9.39
N GLY A 617 6.77 -8.02 -8.29
CA GLY A 617 5.43 -7.53 -7.95
C GLY A 617 4.92 -6.48 -8.92
N ASP A 618 5.79 -5.85 -9.71
CA ASP A 618 5.41 -4.87 -10.74
C ASP A 618 4.57 -5.47 -11.88
N PHE A 619 4.48 -6.81 -11.97
CA PHE A 619 3.60 -7.51 -12.90
C PHE A 619 2.29 -7.98 -12.27
N ASP A 620 2.09 -7.79 -10.97
CA ASP A 620 0.83 -8.05 -10.29
C ASP A 620 0.00 -6.76 -10.19
N ASN A 621 -0.91 -6.61 -11.14
CA ASN A 621 -1.82 -5.47 -11.22
C ASN A 621 -2.77 -5.41 -10.02
N GLY A 622 -3.06 -6.53 -9.36
CA GLY A 622 -3.87 -6.58 -8.14
C GLY A 622 -3.18 -5.88 -6.98
N ILE A 623 -1.88 -6.15 -6.80
CA ILE A 623 -1.05 -5.46 -5.79
C ILE A 623 -0.94 -3.97 -6.11
N ILE A 624 -0.62 -3.60 -7.36
CA ILE A 624 -0.51 -2.18 -7.74
C ILE A 624 -1.83 -1.44 -7.50
N ALA A 625 -2.97 -2.04 -7.88
CA ALA A 625 -4.30 -1.44 -7.67
C ALA A 625 -4.66 -1.34 -6.17
N HIS A 626 -4.26 -2.33 -5.36
CA HIS A 626 -4.42 -2.30 -3.91
C HIS A 626 -3.68 -1.10 -3.29
N GLU A 627 -2.40 -0.95 -3.62
CA GLU A 627 -1.56 0.13 -3.11
C GLU A 627 -2.09 1.51 -3.56
N TYR A 628 -2.51 1.65 -4.82
CA TYR A 628 -3.16 2.88 -5.29
C TYR A 628 -4.46 3.17 -4.52
N GLY A 629 -5.19 2.13 -4.11
CA GLY A 629 -6.37 2.21 -3.27
C GLY A 629 -6.10 2.84 -1.89
N HIS A 630 -4.92 2.62 -1.29
CA HIS A 630 -4.50 3.35 -0.10
C HIS A 630 -4.45 4.86 -0.37
N GLY A 631 -3.87 5.27 -1.50
CA GLY A 631 -3.80 6.66 -1.92
C GLY A 631 -5.18 7.32 -2.01
N ILE A 632 -6.10 6.70 -2.75
CA ILE A 632 -7.48 7.20 -2.92
C ILE A 632 -8.18 7.34 -1.56
N SER A 633 -8.12 6.29 -0.74
CA SER A 633 -8.84 6.26 0.54
C SER A 633 -8.32 7.29 1.54
N ASN A 634 -7.00 7.45 1.65
CA ASN A 634 -6.38 8.42 2.54
C ASN A 634 -6.64 9.87 2.11
N ARG A 635 -6.61 10.19 0.80
CA ARG A 635 -6.91 11.53 0.30
C ARG A 635 -8.38 11.91 0.50
N LEU A 636 -9.30 10.97 0.28
CA LEU A 636 -10.73 11.27 0.40
C LEU A 636 -11.21 11.34 1.85
N THR A 637 -10.66 10.49 2.74
CA THR A 637 -11.17 10.37 4.12
C THR A 637 -10.73 11.56 4.97
N GLY A 638 -11.67 12.41 5.37
CA GLY A 638 -11.38 13.62 6.15
C GLY A 638 -10.99 14.83 5.31
N GLY A 639 -10.95 14.67 3.99
CA GLY A 639 -10.60 15.71 3.02
C GLY A 639 -9.14 15.66 2.59
N ARG A 640 -8.86 16.17 1.39
CA ARG A 640 -7.55 16.06 0.72
C ARG A 640 -6.37 16.63 1.51
N LEU A 641 -6.65 17.53 2.46
CA LEU A 641 -5.66 18.17 3.33
C LEU A 641 -5.46 17.47 4.68
N ASN A 642 -6.17 16.36 4.97
CA ASN A 642 -6.02 15.61 6.21
C ASN A 642 -6.05 14.07 6.01
N VAL A 643 -4.86 13.47 5.97
CA VAL A 643 -4.65 12.03 5.76
C VAL A 643 -4.49 11.21 7.06
N ASP A 644 -4.72 11.82 8.24
CA ASP A 644 -4.62 11.15 9.54
C ASP A 644 -5.90 10.40 9.95
N CYS A 645 -6.85 10.24 9.02
CA CYS A 645 -8.20 9.77 9.31
C CYS A 645 -8.38 8.24 9.25
N LEU A 646 -7.34 7.49 8.87
CA LEU A 646 -7.36 6.02 8.73
C LEU A 646 -6.18 5.36 9.47
N SER A 647 -5.95 5.70 10.75
CA SER A 647 -4.85 5.16 11.58
C SER A 647 -5.13 3.76 12.15
N GLU A 648 -4.12 3.12 12.76
CA GLU A 648 -4.09 1.68 13.13
C GLU A 648 -5.33 1.15 13.90
N GLY A 649 -6.06 2.01 14.64
CA GLY A 649 -7.31 1.66 15.33
C GLY A 649 -8.59 1.66 14.47
N GLU A 650 -8.57 2.28 13.28
CA GLU A 650 -9.72 2.48 12.37
C GLU A 650 -9.55 1.71 11.03
N THR A 651 -8.54 0.86 10.94
CA THR A 651 -8.06 0.12 9.75
C THR A 651 -9.03 -0.93 9.18
N GLY A 652 -10.20 -1.13 9.79
CA GLY A 652 -11.20 -2.07 9.28
C GLY A 652 -11.87 -1.59 7.99
N CYS A 653 -12.01 -0.28 7.77
CA CYS A 653 -12.68 0.27 6.58
C CYS A 653 -11.72 0.49 5.41
N GLY A 654 -10.50 1.00 5.65
CA GLY A 654 -9.45 1.12 4.62
C GLY A 654 -9.16 -0.24 3.96
N ARG A 655 -8.81 -1.25 4.77
CA ARG A 655 -8.52 -2.62 4.30
C ARG A 655 -9.63 -3.32 3.52
N ARG A 656 -10.89 -2.87 3.65
CA ARG A 656 -12.01 -3.40 2.88
C ARG A 656 -12.22 -2.69 1.54
N LEU A 657 -11.92 -1.39 1.47
CA LEU A 657 -11.90 -0.65 0.21
C LEU A 657 -10.67 -1.02 -0.64
N GLU A 658 -9.54 -1.31 0.00
CA GLU A 658 -8.29 -1.71 -0.66
C GLU A 658 -8.40 -3.13 -1.27
N ARG A 659 -9.00 -4.09 -0.55
CA ARG A 659 -9.38 -5.41 -1.10
C ARG A 659 -10.42 -5.32 -2.22
N PHE A 660 -11.24 -4.28 -2.25
CA PHE A 660 -12.21 -4.04 -3.32
C PHE A 660 -11.53 -3.64 -4.63
N PHE A 661 -10.42 -2.90 -4.57
CA PHE A 661 -9.61 -2.55 -5.75
C PHE A 661 -8.67 -3.67 -6.21
N GLY A 662 -8.15 -4.50 -5.28
CA GLY A 662 -7.14 -5.52 -5.58
C GLY A 662 -7.63 -6.80 -6.29
N ILE A 663 -8.92 -6.95 -6.61
CA ILE A 663 -9.54 -8.12 -7.31
C ILE A 663 -9.11 -9.53 -6.81
N GLY A 664 -8.51 -9.65 -5.63
CA GLY A 664 -8.06 -10.92 -5.06
C GLY A 664 -8.62 -11.14 -3.66
N ASN A 665 -9.17 -12.34 -3.41
CA ASN A 665 -9.27 -12.85 -2.03
C ASN A 665 -7.84 -13.19 -1.55
N HIS A 666 -7.09 -12.18 -1.12
CA HIS A 666 -5.80 -12.34 -0.45
C HIS A 666 -5.96 -12.70 1.03
#